data_AF-A0A518DNT8-F1
#
_entry.id   AF-A0A518DNT8-F1
#
_cell.length_a   1.000
_cell.length_b   1.000
_cell.length_c   1.000
_cell.angle_alpha   90.00
_cell.angle_beta   90.00
_cell.angle_gamma   90.00
#
_symmetry.space_group_name_H-M   'P 1'
#
loop_
_entity.id
_entity.type
_entity.pdbx_description
1 polymer ?
#
loop_
_entity_poly.entity_id
_entity_poly.type
_entity_poly.pdbx_seq_one_letter_code
_entity_poly.pdbx_strand_id
1 'polypeptide(L)'
;MSTTPTKIQVACPQCGSAFRVMASDVGRKGRCNRCAHIFRIPAPNAPRQTMPGEPPFDARSPRDPAADSPASESKSGESKSGESKSGESKSDAAAAADGVEATLETYEGPGFLSELSAEQLRDLQAGMDEAGAARRSVSVDRHPLAGESAASEKTSLTSGEKTSLTSSEKSSVKGSSAEKTLAKSPPGPKDSGGHVLHPDEEEDDDENIPTFPIVTPPPPSEVAAGSGIRSDVTGPPADMGSETGPPPIPPVVAGGKDPGRRHQSRVRPPASVPMLVLMGAAGLAAVATLAVLLIIFLPRTEVPVAPPVGGLVIEWPVSERAGGSLLIDKERLKLALSGHLQFDLPPGEHDVILQRPGFFPHEEQVFLENDKVTTLRPEWYVVDAVPPMTEEYFPPSETTSTPAEVTGFEGWTRDLAAAKAQAAEQNKGLFVVFVDDDSLAIAKARILDNPELSEPIAAEYVLTLLRLANDTPEAKVNRELHAAVGFEDDGRVGISIAITDAEGKPFAVAESYESVEAWLTSWRKAREERDRVFAAVDELEGAEKLSAILSANLWIGKNLFDRAYIDKHQEWYRLAEEIDPENKAGFLEHAFASYWSARLLLAMQVDQEQFPRLLYELKKWQEKHAFSDQNRAAEVLLYAAEAMLEMNNVERAKEYLKEVEASPPGNDVLRTKLLEVQVKTAEKERTAGK
;
A
#
# COMPACT_ATOMS: atom_id res chain seq x y z
N MET A 1 -17.15 -43.44 24.62
CA MET A 1 -17.12 -42.57 23.43
C MET A 1 -15.67 -42.16 23.22
N SER A 2 -15.13 -42.31 22.02
CA SER A 2 -13.68 -42.14 21.79
C SER A 2 -13.28 -40.67 21.76
N THR A 3 -12.25 -40.32 22.51
CA THR A 3 -11.58 -39.02 22.43
C THR A 3 -10.66 -39.00 21.22
N THR A 4 -10.94 -38.13 20.25
CA THR A 4 -10.13 -38.00 19.01
C THR A 4 -9.36 -36.67 18.99
N PRO A 5 -8.21 -36.56 19.69
CA PRO A 5 -7.14 -35.65 19.28
C PRO A 5 -6.42 -36.27 18.06
N THR A 6 -5.56 -35.62 17.29
CA THR A 6 -5.03 -34.24 17.37
C THR A 6 -4.72 -33.75 15.94
N LYS A 7 -4.31 -32.49 15.80
CA LYS A 7 -3.76 -31.85 14.60
C LYS A 7 -2.92 -32.79 13.70
N ILE A 8 -3.24 -32.85 12.41
CA ILE A 8 -2.43 -33.55 11.39
C ILE A 8 -1.25 -32.68 10.94
N GLN A 9 -0.16 -33.31 10.49
CA GLN A 9 1.02 -32.62 9.97
C GLN A 9 1.02 -32.66 8.44
N VAL A 10 1.23 -31.51 7.81
CA VAL A 10 1.13 -31.28 6.36
C VAL A 10 2.35 -30.50 5.90
N ALA A 11 2.91 -30.84 4.73
CA ALA A 11 3.99 -30.08 4.10
C ALA A 11 3.44 -29.19 2.98
N CYS A 12 4.03 -28.01 2.79
CA CYS A 12 3.77 -27.18 1.61
C CYS A 12 4.39 -27.83 0.35
N PRO A 13 3.64 -27.98 -0.76
CA PRO A 13 4.16 -28.58 -1.99
C PRO A 13 5.23 -27.71 -2.67
N GLN A 14 5.20 -26.38 -2.50
CA GLN A 14 6.17 -25.47 -3.14
C GLN A 14 7.51 -25.35 -2.37
N CYS A 15 7.49 -25.33 -1.03
CA CYS A 15 8.71 -25.05 -0.24
C CYS A 15 9.04 -26.09 0.85
N GLY A 16 8.32 -27.22 0.89
CA GLY A 16 8.55 -28.33 1.82
C GLY A 16 8.24 -28.04 3.31
N SER A 17 7.93 -26.80 3.69
CA SER A 17 7.72 -26.42 5.10
C SER A 17 6.57 -27.22 5.73
N ALA A 18 6.85 -27.94 6.81
CA ALA A 18 5.85 -28.72 7.53
C ALA A 18 5.16 -27.90 8.63
N PHE A 19 3.82 -27.94 8.68
CA PHE A 19 2.99 -27.28 9.69
C PHE A 19 1.84 -28.19 10.16
N ARG A 20 1.17 -27.82 11.25
CA ARG A 20 0.13 -28.63 11.91
C ARG A 20 -1.25 -27.97 11.81
N VAL A 21 -2.17 -28.58 11.08
CA VAL A 21 -3.57 -28.13 10.88
C VAL A 21 -4.54 -29.07 11.61
N MET A 22 -5.79 -28.68 11.82
CA MET A 22 -6.77 -29.59 12.43
C MET A 22 -7.21 -30.66 11.43
N ALA A 23 -7.61 -31.84 11.92
CA ALA A 23 -8.14 -32.91 11.06
C ALA A 23 -9.45 -32.50 10.35
N SER A 24 -10.17 -31.48 10.86
CA SER A 24 -11.32 -30.84 10.24
C SER A 24 -11.01 -30.03 8.98
N ASP A 25 -9.74 -29.73 8.74
CA ASP A 25 -9.30 -28.81 7.69
C ASP A 25 -8.93 -29.56 6.38
N VAL A 26 -8.97 -30.89 6.41
CA VAL A 26 -8.78 -31.76 5.24
C VAL A 26 -9.72 -31.35 4.10
N GLY A 27 -9.17 -31.23 2.90
CA GLY A 27 -9.88 -30.80 1.68
C GLY A 27 -10.07 -29.28 1.54
N ARG A 28 -9.91 -28.49 2.60
CA ARG A 28 -9.98 -27.01 2.56
C ARG A 28 -8.72 -26.41 1.93
N LYS A 29 -8.84 -25.18 1.42
CA LYS A 29 -7.67 -24.36 1.02
C LYS A 29 -6.90 -23.94 2.29
N GLY A 30 -5.60 -24.20 2.34
CA GLY A 30 -4.67 -23.69 3.34
C GLY A 30 -3.58 -22.84 2.69
N ARG A 31 -3.07 -21.84 3.43
CA ARG A 31 -1.99 -20.95 2.99
C ARG A 31 -0.69 -21.32 3.72
N CYS A 32 0.40 -21.48 2.99
CA CYS A 32 1.72 -21.71 3.58
C CYS A 32 2.21 -20.45 4.32
N ASN A 33 2.62 -20.60 5.58
CA ASN A 33 3.17 -19.50 6.39
C ASN A 33 4.61 -19.09 6.02
N ARG A 34 5.30 -19.84 5.15
CA ARG A 34 6.69 -19.55 4.71
C ARG A 34 6.79 -18.93 3.31
N CYS A 35 5.92 -19.33 2.38
CA CYS A 35 5.98 -18.88 0.97
C CYS A 35 4.62 -18.40 0.42
N ALA A 36 3.63 -18.16 1.27
CA ALA A 36 2.26 -17.73 0.93
C ALA A 36 1.45 -18.65 -0.02
N HIS A 37 2.03 -19.70 -0.60
CA HIS A 37 1.38 -20.65 -1.52
C HIS A 37 0.06 -21.23 -0.96
N ILE A 38 -1.00 -21.22 -1.78
CA ILE A 38 -2.34 -21.71 -1.42
C ILE A 38 -2.58 -23.07 -2.04
N PHE A 39 -2.82 -24.09 -1.22
CA PHE A 39 -3.06 -25.48 -1.67
C PHE A 39 -4.16 -26.15 -0.86
N ARG A 40 -4.75 -27.25 -1.37
CA ARG A 40 -5.72 -28.04 -0.60
C ARG A 40 -4.99 -28.94 0.40
N ILE A 41 -5.46 -28.98 1.64
CA ILE A 41 -4.93 -29.86 2.69
C ILE A 41 -5.26 -31.33 2.33
N PRO A 42 -4.26 -32.21 2.14
CA PRO A 42 -4.50 -33.60 1.76
C PRO A 42 -5.10 -34.42 2.90
N ALA A 43 -5.85 -35.47 2.56
CA ALA A 43 -6.34 -36.44 3.53
C ALA A 43 -5.17 -37.29 4.08
N PRO A 44 -5.16 -37.65 5.38
CA PRO A 44 -4.02 -38.33 6.01
C PRO A 44 -3.70 -39.73 5.45
N ASN A 45 -4.65 -40.35 4.73
CA ASN A 45 -4.47 -41.64 4.06
C ASN A 45 -4.38 -41.51 2.52
N ALA A 46 -4.22 -40.30 1.96
CA ALA A 46 -3.90 -40.16 0.54
C ALA A 46 -2.54 -40.84 0.27
N PRO A 47 -2.42 -41.73 -0.74
CA PRO A 47 -1.14 -42.34 -1.07
C PRO A 47 -0.14 -41.24 -1.42
N ARG A 48 1.08 -41.31 -0.85
CA ARG A 48 2.14 -40.35 -1.19
C ARG A 48 2.36 -40.38 -2.70
N GLN A 49 2.05 -39.27 -3.37
CA GLN A 49 2.50 -39.03 -4.73
C GLN A 49 4.03 -38.97 -4.69
N THR A 50 4.67 -40.03 -5.17
CA THR A 50 6.11 -40.07 -5.40
C THR A 50 6.44 -39.04 -6.46
N MET A 51 7.15 -37.97 -6.10
CA MET A 51 7.49 -36.92 -7.06
C MET A 51 8.38 -37.51 -8.16
N PRO A 52 8.06 -37.32 -9.45
CA PRO A 52 8.88 -37.82 -10.54
C PRO A 52 10.15 -36.95 -10.66
N GLY A 53 11.32 -37.49 -10.29
CA GLY A 53 12.58 -36.79 -10.54
C GLY A 53 13.78 -37.14 -9.65
N GLU A 54 13.63 -37.86 -8.54
CA GLU A 54 14.78 -38.18 -7.67
C GLU A 54 15.51 -39.46 -8.14
N PRO A 55 16.77 -39.39 -8.57
CA PRO A 55 17.52 -40.57 -9.04
C PRO A 55 17.92 -41.50 -7.89
N PRO A 56 18.05 -42.81 -8.13
CA PRO A 56 18.26 -43.79 -7.07
C PRO A 56 19.60 -43.61 -6.35
N PHE A 57 19.55 -43.52 -5.02
CA PHE A 57 20.74 -43.45 -4.17
C PHE A 57 21.45 -44.80 -4.10
N ASP A 58 22.72 -44.83 -4.50
CA ASP A 58 23.50 -46.05 -4.66
C ASP A 58 23.94 -46.65 -3.30
N ALA A 59 23.38 -47.81 -2.95
CA ALA A 59 23.56 -48.42 -1.62
C ALA A 59 24.92 -49.12 -1.47
N ARG A 60 25.96 -48.37 -1.06
CA ARG A 60 27.28 -48.94 -0.77
C ARG A 60 27.31 -49.63 0.61
N SER A 61 27.60 -50.94 0.59
CA SER A 61 27.85 -51.75 1.79
C SER A 61 29.07 -51.27 2.58
N PRO A 62 29.11 -51.50 3.92
CA PRO A 62 30.25 -51.16 4.76
C PRO A 62 31.49 -52.01 4.45
N ARG A 63 32.66 -51.50 4.82
CA ARG A 63 33.92 -52.26 4.92
C ARG A 63 34.54 -52.06 6.30
N ASP A 64 35.01 -53.15 6.89
CA ASP A 64 35.71 -53.19 8.17
C ASP A 64 37.17 -52.69 8.10
N PRO A 65 37.79 -52.34 9.24
CA PRO A 65 39.06 -51.60 9.26
C PRO A 65 40.32 -52.47 9.43
N ALA A 66 41.31 -52.22 8.58
CA ALA A 66 42.75 -52.52 8.74
C ALA A 66 43.53 -51.80 7.62
N ALA A 67 44.81 -51.45 7.69
CA ALA A 67 45.74 -51.18 8.80
C ALA A 67 47.00 -50.53 8.16
N ASP A 68 47.94 -50.09 8.99
CA ASP A 68 49.36 -49.80 8.67
C ASP A 68 49.76 -48.65 7.71
N SER A 69 50.66 -47.84 8.27
CA SER A 69 51.59 -46.86 7.65
C SER A 69 52.87 -47.61 7.15
N PRO A 70 53.85 -47.02 6.39
CA PRO A 70 54.32 -45.63 6.56
C PRO A 70 54.95 -44.84 5.36
N ALA A 71 55.14 -43.55 5.66
CA ALA A 71 56.11 -42.55 5.18
C ALA A 71 57.10 -42.83 4.02
N SER A 72 57.09 -41.92 3.03
CA SER A 72 58.22 -41.06 2.61
C SER A 72 57.64 -39.91 1.76
N GLU A 73 57.88 -38.62 1.98
CA GLU A 73 59.10 -37.80 2.21
C GLU A 73 59.66 -37.14 0.92
N SER A 74 59.37 -35.84 0.79
CA SER A 74 60.03 -34.85 -0.08
C SER A 74 59.96 -34.97 -1.62
N LYS A 75 59.47 -33.90 -2.26
CA LYS A 75 60.29 -33.14 -3.23
C LYS A 75 59.72 -31.74 -3.52
N SER A 76 60.64 -30.84 -3.85
CA SER A 76 60.41 -29.43 -4.17
C SER A 76 60.37 -29.16 -5.68
N GLY A 77 59.57 -28.18 -6.09
CA GLY A 77 59.51 -27.58 -7.43
C GLY A 77 58.29 -26.65 -7.47
N GLU A 78 58.43 -25.33 -7.35
CA GLU A 78 59.00 -24.41 -8.35
C GLU A 78 58.18 -24.37 -9.66
N SER A 79 57.27 -23.40 -9.77
CA SER A 79 56.88 -22.79 -11.04
C SER A 79 56.16 -21.45 -10.88
N LYS A 80 56.86 -20.39 -11.31
CA LYS A 80 56.39 -19.19 -12.02
C LYS A 80 55.03 -18.58 -11.66
N SER A 81 55.10 -17.34 -11.17
CA SER A 81 54.05 -16.33 -11.26
C SER A 81 53.55 -16.12 -12.70
N GLY A 82 52.24 -16.22 -12.91
CA GLY A 82 51.56 -15.70 -14.10
C GLY A 82 50.92 -14.34 -13.78
N GLU A 83 51.32 -13.29 -14.50
CA GLU A 83 50.75 -11.96 -14.35
C GLU A 83 49.41 -11.86 -15.09
N SER A 84 48.31 -11.69 -14.35
CA SER A 84 46.96 -11.53 -14.91
C SER A 84 46.43 -10.14 -14.60
N LYS A 85 46.27 -9.31 -15.64
CA LYS A 85 45.65 -8.00 -15.53
C LYS A 85 44.13 -8.15 -15.43
N SER A 86 43.56 -7.87 -14.26
CA SER A 86 42.15 -7.53 -14.13
C SER A 86 41.92 -6.15 -14.75
N GLY A 87 41.08 -6.06 -15.78
CA GLY A 87 40.61 -4.78 -16.29
C GLY A 87 39.68 -4.11 -15.26
N GLU A 88 39.81 -2.79 -15.10
CA GLU A 88 39.07 -2.02 -14.12
C GLU A 88 37.90 -1.29 -14.81
N SER A 89 36.68 -1.74 -14.53
CA SER A 89 35.43 -1.12 -15.04
C SER A 89 34.60 -0.59 -13.87
N LYS A 90 35.02 0.57 -13.34
CA LYS A 90 34.29 1.37 -12.36
C LYS A 90 34.24 2.82 -12.86
N SER A 91 33.11 3.22 -13.42
CA SER A 91 32.85 4.61 -13.85
C SER A 91 31.39 5.02 -13.64
N ASP A 92 30.45 4.13 -13.93
CA ASP A 92 29.08 4.58 -14.24
C ASP A 92 28.18 4.69 -12.99
N ALA A 93 28.40 3.86 -11.97
CA ALA A 93 27.62 3.89 -10.72
C ALA A 93 27.85 5.15 -9.87
N ALA A 94 29.06 5.72 -9.89
CA ALA A 94 29.40 6.89 -9.08
C ALA A 94 28.62 8.15 -9.51
N ALA A 95 28.32 8.27 -10.81
CA ALA A 95 27.55 9.40 -11.35
C ALA A 95 26.08 9.43 -10.87
N ALA A 96 25.57 8.34 -10.29
CA ALA A 96 24.25 8.33 -9.67
C ALA A 96 24.23 9.03 -8.29
N ALA A 97 25.34 8.97 -7.54
CA ALA A 97 25.40 9.50 -6.17
C ALA A 97 25.54 11.03 -6.13
N ASP A 98 26.48 11.60 -6.90
CA ASP A 98 26.74 13.05 -6.97
C ASP A 98 25.49 13.85 -7.45
N GLY A 99 24.54 13.19 -8.12
CA GLY A 99 23.28 13.80 -8.54
C GLY A 99 22.23 13.99 -7.43
N VAL A 100 22.24 13.17 -6.37
CA VAL A 100 21.15 13.17 -5.37
C VAL A 100 21.26 14.36 -4.42
N GLU A 101 22.47 14.71 -3.97
CA GLU A 101 22.70 15.85 -3.06
C GLU A 101 22.27 17.18 -3.72
N ALA A 102 22.52 17.34 -5.02
CA ALA A 102 22.02 18.49 -5.80
C ALA A 102 20.50 18.44 -6.08
N THR A 103 19.89 17.25 -6.13
CA THR A 103 18.44 17.09 -6.36
C THR A 103 17.63 17.40 -5.09
N LEU A 104 18.22 17.18 -3.91
CA LEU A 104 17.61 17.43 -2.60
C LEU A 104 17.32 18.92 -2.33
N GLU A 105 18.22 19.84 -2.68
CA GLU A 105 18.00 21.28 -2.47
C GLU A 105 16.97 21.91 -3.42
N THR A 106 16.59 21.24 -4.51
CA THR A 106 15.66 21.77 -5.54
C THR A 106 14.46 20.86 -5.83
N TYR A 107 14.00 20.05 -4.86
CA TYR A 107 12.80 19.23 -5.04
C TYR A 107 11.50 20.07 -4.95
N GLU A 108 11.18 20.75 -6.04
CA GLU A 108 9.83 21.22 -6.34
C GLU A 108 8.98 20.01 -6.78
N GLY A 109 8.39 19.31 -5.80
CA GLY A 109 7.47 18.19 -6.05
C GLY A 109 6.21 18.64 -6.82
N PRO A 110 5.62 17.76 -7.66
CA PRO A 110 4.49 18.15 -8.51
C PRO A 110 3.21 18.38 -7.70
N GLY A 111 2.93 19.64 -7.40
CA GLY A 111 1.64 20.05 -6.86
C GLY A 111 0.54 19.97 -7.92
N PHE A 112 -0.14 18.83 -8.05
CA PHE A 112 -1.28 18.62 -8.97
C PHE A 112 -2.53 19.48 -8.63
N LEU A 113 -2.42 20.42 -7.69
CA LEU A 113 -3.50 21.31 -7.24
C LEU A 113 -3.25 22.80 -7.54
N SER A 114 -2.10 23.17 -8.10
CA SER A 114 -1.73 24.59 -8.30
C SER A 114 -2.29 25.23 -9.58
N GLU A 115 -3.61 25.20 -9.79
CA GLU A 115 -4.30 26.09 -10.74
C GLU A 115 -4.85 27.39 -10.08
N LEU A 116 -4.60 27.58 -8.78
CA LEU A 116 -4.81 28.87 -8.13
C LEU A 116 -3.61 29.80 -8.37
N SER A 117 -3.80 30.81 -9.22
CA SER A 117 -2.81 31.87 -9.42
C SER A 117 -2.54 32.65 -8.13
N ALA A 118 -1.38 33.32 -8.09
CA ALA A 118 -1.05 34.27 -7.02
C ALA A 118 -1.99 35.50 -6.97
N GLU A 119 -2.97 35.63 -7.86
CA GLU A 119 -4.11 36.57 -7.75
C GLU A 119 -5.23 35.94 -6.91
N GLN A 120 -5.67 34.73 -7.27
CA GLN A 120 -6.73 33.99 -6.55
C GLN A 120 -6.36 33.74 -5.08
N LEU A 121 -5.08 33.47 -4.77
CA LEU A 121 -4.61 33.33 -3.38
C LEU A 121 -4.69 34.64 -2.59
N ARG A 122 -4.48 35.81 -3.24
CA ARG A 122 -4.65 37.12 -2.59
C ARG A 122 -6.12 37.42 -2.33
N ASP A 123 -7.01 37.07 -3.25
CA ASP A 123 -8.46 37.23 -3.08
C ASP A 123 -9.01 36.32 -1.97
N LEU A 124 -8.53 35.07 -1.88
CA LEU A 124 -8.89 34.15 -0.79
C LEU A 124 -8.47 34.70 0.58
N GLN A 125 -7.21 35.16 0.69
CA GLN A 125 -6.66 35.76 1.90
C GLN A 125 -7.46 37.01 2.32
N ALA A 126 -7.76 37.90 1.37
CA ALA A 126 -8.56 39.10 1.62
C ALA A 126 -9.97 38.78 2.15
N GLY A 127 -10.62 37.74 1.59
CA GLY A 127 -11.93 37.26 2.07
C GLY A 127 -11.88 36.69 3.50
N MET A 128 -10.78 36.02 3.87
CA MET A 128 -10.55 35.54 5.24
C MET A 128 -10.32 36.70 6.22
N ASP A 129 -9.54 37.71 5.83
CA ASP A 129 -9.30 38.90 6.65
C ASP A 129 -10.57 39.75 6.84
N GLU A 130 -11.39 39.91 5.80
CA GLU A 130 -12.68 40.61 5.91
C GLU A 130 -13.67 39.86 6.82
N ALA A 131 -13.75 38.52 6.70
CA ALA A 131 -14.54 37.70 7.62
C ALA A 131 -14.02 37.78 9.08
N GLY A 132 -12.70 37.88 9.26
CA GLY A 132 -12.04 38.11 10.55
C GLY A 132 -12.22 39.52 11.11
N ALA A 133 -12.47 40.52 10.27
CA ALA A 133 -12.86 41.87 10.67
C ALA A 133 -14.34 41.93 11.08
N ALA A 134 -15.23 41.29 10.31
CA ALA A 134 -16.67 41.21 10.61
C ALA A 134 -16.98 40.53 11.96
N ARG A 135 -16.16 39.56 12.41
CA ARG A 135 -16.30 38.98 13.76
C ARG A 135 -15.88 39.92 14.89
N ARG A 136 -15.08 40.95 14.62
CA ARG A 136 -14.56 41.90 15.64
C ARG A 136 -15.45 43.13 15.87
N SER A 137 -16.43 43.39 15.01
CA SER A 137 -17.39 44.48 15.17
C SER A 137 -18.60 44.15 16.07
N VAL A 138 -18.84 42.87 16.38
CA VAL A 138 -19.95 42.42 17.24
C VAL A 138 -19.51 42.36 18.72
N SER A 139 -19.10 43.51 19.26
CA SER A 139 -18.76 43.68 20.67
C SER A 139 -19.93 44.30 21.44
N VAL A 140 -20.36 43.64 22.53
CA VAL A 140 -21.62 43.93 23.23
C VAL A 140 -21.57 45.24 24.04
N ASP A 141 -22.35 46.23 23.64
CA ASP A 141 -22.77 47.32 24.53
C ASP A 141 -23.78 46.79 25.58
N ARG A 142 -23.44 46.92 26.86
CA ARG A 142 -24.30 46.53 28.00
C ARG A 142 -24.37 47.66 29.02
N HIS A 143 -25.40 48.49 28.92
CA HIS A 143 -25.79 49.42 29.98
C HIS A 143 -26.88 48.80 30.91
N PRO A 144 -26.93 49.17 32.20
CA PRO A 144 -27.71 48.46 33.21
C PRO A 144 -29.16 48.94 33.34
N LEU A 145 -30.01 48.10 33.94
CA LEU A 145 -31.45 48.35 34.13
C LEU A 145 -31.79 49.02 35.46
N ALA A 146 -32.50 50.15 35.38
CA ALA A 146 -33.46 50.69 36.36
C ALA A 146 -34.40 51.65 35.61
N GLY A 147 -35.70 51.76 35.88
CA GLY A 147 -36.57 51.00 36.80
C GLY A 147 -38.02 51.51 36.69
N GLU A 148 -38.95 50.85 37.41
CA GLU A 148 -40.30 51.32 37.78
C GLU A 148 -41.43 51.57 36.73
N SER A 149 -42.62 51.05 37.09
CA SER A 149 -43.93 51.73 37.05
C SER A 149 -44.68 52.08 35.73
N ALA A 150 -45.49 51.10 35.29
CA ALA A 150 -46.96 51.20 35.15
C ALA A 150 -47.67 52.03 34.03
N ALA A 151 -48.97 51.74 33.91
CA ALA A 151 -50.06 52.48 33.24
C ALA A 151 -50.17 52.50 31.69
N SER A 152 -51.07 51.64 31.19
CA SER A 152 -52.21 51.98 30.30
C SER A 152 -52.21 53.30 29.52
N GLU A 153 -52.39 53.23 28.19
CA GLU A 153 -53.66 53.68 27.59
C GLU A 153 -53.95 53.08 26.19
N LYS A 154 -55.19 53.27 25.71
CA LYS A 154 -55.62 52.99 24.33
C LYS A 154 -55.76 54.30 23.56
N THR A 155 -55.45 54.31 22.27
CA THR A 155 -56.07 55.23 21.32
C THR A 155 -56.04 54.65 19.90
N SER A 156 -56.80 55.23 18.98
CA SER A 156 -57.08 54.66 17.66
C SER A 156 -57.30 55.75 16.60
N LEU A 157 -57.29 55.33 15.32
CA LEU A 157 -57.59 56.16 14.11
C LEU A 157 -56.42 57.14 13.74
N THR A 158 -56.24 57.63 12.50
CA THR A 158 -57.11 57.62 11.29
C THR A 158 -56.32 57.76 9.96
N SER A 159 -56.87 57.19 8.86
CA SER A 159 -56.88 57.67 7.44
C SER A 159 -55.62 58.11 6.64
N GLY A 160 -55.59 57.69 5.35
CA GLY A 160 -54.79 58.26 4.24
C GLY A 160 -54.47 57.20 3.15
N GLU A 161 -55.34 56.93 2.16
CA GLU A 161 -55.41 57.57 0.82
C GLU A 161 -54.23 57.16 -0.12
N LYS A 162 -54.41 56.25 -1.10
CA LYS A 162 -54.80 56.44 -2.54
C LYS A 162 -53.89 57.45 -3.30
N THR A 163 -53.50 57.25 -4.57
CA THR A 163 -54.17 56.53 -5.69
C THR A 163 -53.21 56.13 -6.83
N SER A 164 -53.29 54.87 -7.35
CA SER A 164 -53.06 54.44 -8.77
C SER A 164 -51.74 54.88 -9.49
N LEU A 165 -51.44 54.71 -10.80
CA LEU A 165 -51.95 54.00 -12.02
C LEU A 165 -50.75 53.19 -12.64
N THR A 166 -50.71 52.48 -13.79
CA THR A 166 -51.61 52.17 -14.94
C THR A 166 -51.20 50.81 -15.60
N SER A 167 -51.87 50.39 -16.67
CA SER A 167 -51.49 49.31 -17.64
C SER A 167 -50.84 49.91 -18.93
N SER A 168 -50.61 49.28 -20.10
CA SER A 168 -50.99 47.98 -20.74
C SER A 168 -50.30 47.84 -22.12
N GLU A 169 -50.05 46.61 -22.60
CA GLU A 169 -50.32 46.06 -23.98
C GLU A 169 -49.71 44.62 -24.07
N LYS A 170 -50.25 43.53 -24.67
CA LYS A 170 -51.25 43.17 -25.70
C LYS A 170 -50.81 43.10 -27.17
N SER A 171 -50.72 41.87 -27.69
CA SER A 171 -51.14 41.50 -29.05
C SER A 171 -51.80 40.09 -29.03
N SER A 172 -52.54 39.69 -30.08
CA SER A 172 -53.33 38.44 -30.10
C SER A 172 -53.82 38.07 -31.50
N VAL A 173 -53.80 36.78 -31.86
CA VAL A 173 -54.50 36.23 -33.05
C VAL A 173 -55.18 34.88 -32.71
N LYS A 174 -56.34 34.65 -33.34
CA LYS A 174 -57.27 33.50 -33.23
C LYS A 174 -56.81 32.29 -34.07
N GLY A 175 -57.33 31.06 -33.96
CA GLY A 175 -58.40 30.48 -33.12
C GLY A 175 -59.31 29.51 -33.91
N SER A 176 -60.31 28.87 -33.26
CA SER A 176 -61.41 28.04 -33.86
C SER A 176 -61.03 26.64 -34.42
N SER A 177 -61.83 25.55 -34.36
CA SER A 177 -63.02 25.13 -33.56
C SER A 177 -63.35 23.63 -33.78
N ALA A 178 -64.28 23.08 -32.99
CA ALA A 178 -65.23 21.99 -33.29
C ALA A 178 -64.88 20.50 -33.01
N GLU A 179 -65.94 19.73 -32.78
CA GLU A 179 -65.99 18.34 -32.28
C GLU A 179 -65.84 17.27 -33.39
N LYS A 180 -65.38 16.04 -33.05
CA LYS A 180 -66.28 14.86 -32.98
C LYS A 180 -65.68 13.51 -32.51
N THR A 181 -66.57 12.81 -31.80
CA THR A 181 -66.74 11.37 -31.50
C THR A 181 -66.05 10.25 -32.32
N LEU A 182 -65.72 9.17 -31.59
CA LEU A 182 -65.88 7.71 -31.94
C LEU A 182 -64.80 6.93 -32.73
N ALA A 183 -64.06 6.04 -32.04
CA ALA A 183 -63.74 4.63 -32.39
C ALA A 183 -62.90 4.01 -31.24
N LYS A 184 -63.33 2.98 -30.49
CA LYS A 184 -63.37 1.52 -30.80
C LYS A 184 -62.02 0.86 -31.12
N SER A 185 -61.48 0.13 -30.14
CA SER A 185 -60.31 -0.75 -30.26
C SER A 185 -60.61 -2.03 -31.09
N PRO A 186 -59.62 -2.60 -31.80
CA PRO A 186 -59.74 -3.91 -32.45
C PRO A 186 -59.51 -5.07 -31.46
N PRO A 187 -60.12 -6.26 -31.67
CA PRO A 187 -59.85 -7.46 -30.89
C PRO A 187 -58.75 -8.34 -31.49
N GLY A 188 -57.91 -8.94 -30.64
CA GLY A 188 -57.05 -10.07 -31.00
C GLY A 188 -57.78 -11.42 -30.95
N PRO A 189 -57.38 -12.44 -31.74
CA PRO A 189 -58.12 -13.69 -31.89
C PRO A 189 -57.84 -14.73 -30.78
N LYS A 190 -58.58 -15.83 -30.83
CA LYS A 190 -58.64 -16.92 -29.85
C LYS A 190 -58.27 -18.28 -30.46
N ASP A 191 -57.77 -19.15 -29.59
CA ASP A 191 -57.97 -20.61 -29.52
C ASP A 191 -57.71 -21.47 -30.79
N SER A 192 -56.49 -22.00 -30.88
CA SER A 192 -56.18 -23.39 -31.28
C SER A 192 -54.79 -23.77 -30.74
N GLY A 193 -54.43 -25.04 -30.50
CA GLY A 193 -55.18 -26.29 -30.48
C GLY A 193 -54.21 -27.39 -30.03
N GLY A 194 -54.55 -28.17 -29.00
CA GLY A 194 -53.56 -29.03 -28.32
C GLY A 194 -53.16 -30.29 -29.11
N HIS A 195 -51.93 -30.75 -28.91
CA HIS A 195 -51.54 -32.13 -29.17
C HIS A 195 -50.61 -32.66 -28.07
N VAL A 196 -50.93 -33.85 -27.58
CA VAL A 196 -50.07 -34.66 -26.72
C VAL A 196 -49.45 -35.75 -27.59
N LEU A 197 -48.17 -36.07 -27.38
CA LEU A 197 -47.52 -37.26 -27.89
C LEU A 197 -46.65 -37.89 -26.78
N HIS A 198 -46.47 -39.20 -26.87
CA HIS A 198 -45.65 -40.00 -25.95
C HIS A 198 -44.16 -39.89 -26.27
N PRO A 199 -43.27 -40.15 -25.28
CA PRO A 199 -41.94 -40.69 -25.51
C PRO A 199 -41.99 -42.23 -25.45
N ASP A 200 -41.58 -42.90 -26.52
CA ASP A 200 -41.32 -44.35 -26.56
C ASP A 200 -40.00 -44.58 -27.33
N GLU A 201 -39.21 -45.57 -26.88
CA GLU A 201 -38.10 -46.30 -27.56
C GLU A 201 -36.92 -45.45 -28.10
N GLU A 202 -35.66 -45.62 -27.66
CA GLU A 202 -34.76 -46.79 -27.78
C GLU A 202 -34.54 -47.28 -29.22
N GLU A 203 -33.40 -46.87 -29.83
CA GLU A 203 -32.42 -47.79 -30.43
C GLU A 203 -31.08 -47.07 -30.72
N ASP A 204 -30.02 -47.84 -31.00
CA ASP A 204 -28.62 -47.41 -31.07
C ASP A 204 -28.24 -46.61 -32.34
N ASP A 205 -27.10 -45.91 -32.29
CA ASP A 205 -26.15 -45.92 -33.42
C ASP A 205 -24.71 -45.61 -32.94
N ASP A 206 -23.72 -46.21 -33.60
CA ASP A 206 -22.30 -46.22 -33.21
C ASP A 206 -21.45 -45.22 -34.03
N GLU A 207 -20.15 -45.10 -33.71
CA GLU A 207 -19.13 -44.27 -34.42
C GLU A 207 -19.34 -42.72 -34.37
N ASN A 208 -18.38 -41.90 -33.94
CA ASN A 208 -17.19 -41.54 -34.73
C ASN A 208 -16.31 -40.56 -33.91
N ILE A 209 -15.05 -40.93 -33.64
CA ILE A 209 -14.09 -40.08 -32.91
C ILE A 209 -13.06 -39.49 -33.90
N PRO A 210 -13.05 -38.16 -34.16
CA PRO A 210 -12.08 -37.57 -35.07
C PRO A 210 -10.68 -37.49 -34.43
N THR A 211 -9.72 -38.24 -34.98
CA THR A 211 -8.30 -38.13 -34.64
C THR A 211 -7.69 -36.84 -35.17
N PHE A 212 -7.19 -35.99 -34.26
CA PHE A 212 -6.39 -34.82 -34.63
C PHE A 212 -4.96 -35.24 -35.05
N PRO A 213 -4.41 -34.71 -36.15
CA PRO A 213 -3.04 -34.96 -36.56
C PRO A 213 -2.05 -34.18 -35.68
N ILE A 214 -1.01 -34.87 -35.19
CA ILE A 214 0.09 -34.23 -34.44
C ILE A 214 0.99 -33.47 -35.42
N VAL A 215 1.07 -32.15 -35.28
CA VAL A 215 1.99 -31.30 -36.05
C VAL A 215 3.32 -31.20 -35.33
N THR A 216 4.37 -31.81 -35.89
CA THR A 216 5.76 -31.59 -35.44
C THR A 216 6.33 -30.31 -36.04
N PRO A 217 6.99 -29.43 -35.26
CA PRO A 217 7.61 -28.21 -35.79
C PRO A 217 8.84 -28.53 -36.66
N PRO A 218 9.17 -27.69 -37.65
CA PRO A 218 10.39 -27.83 -38.45
C PRO A 218 11.64 -27.43 -37.64
N PRO A 219 12.82 -27.99 -37.95
CA PRO A 219 14.08 -27.59 -37.33
C PRO A 219 14.52 -26.18 -37.78
N PRO A 220 15.32 -25.46 -36.97
CA PRO A 220 15.80 -24.12 -37.31
C PRO A 220 16.83 -24.15 -38.44
N SER A 221 16.72 -23.19 -39.36
CA SER A 221 17.66 -23.01 -40.48
C SER A 221 19.00 -22.40 -40.03
N GLU A 222 20.09 -22.87 -40.62
CA GLU A 222 21.43 -22.29 -40.42
C GLU A 222 21.52 -20.86 -40.99
N VAL A 223 22.06 -19.92 -40.21
CA VAL A 223 22.34 -18.55 -40.67
C VAL A 223 23.70 -18.54 -41.39
N ALA A 224 23.67 -18.38 -42.71
CA ALA A 224 24.88 -18.27 -43.51
C ALA A 224 25.57 -16.91 -43.30
N ALA A 225 26.90 -16.92 -43.16
CA ALA A 225 27.70 -15.70 -43.05
C ALA A 225 27.82 -14.98 -44.41
N GLY A 226 27.47 -13.70 -44.46
CA GLY A 226 27.58 -12.83 -45.64
C GLY A 226 28.52 -11.65 -45.38
N SER A 227 29.47 -11.42 -46.30
CA SER A 227 30.45 -10.33 -46.18
C SER A 227 29.91 -8.98 -46.66
N GLY A 228 30.30 -7.90 -46.00
CA GLY A 228 29.73 -6.55 -46.19
C GLY A 228 30.23 -5.77 -47.42
N ILE A 229 29.70 -4.56 -47.55
CA ILE A 229 30.05 -3.57 -48.59
C ILE A 229 30.36 -2.22 -47.92
N ARG A 230 31.42 -1.54 -48.38
CA ARG A 230 31.69 -0.13 -48.08
C ARG A 230 30.91 0.78 -49.04
N SER A 231 30.52 1.96 -48.55
CA SER A 231 30.30 3.14 -49.39
C SER A 231 30.82 4.40 -48.70
N ASP A 232 31.84 5.04 -49.28
CA ASP A 232 32.32 6.35 -48.88
C ASP A 232 31.45 7.47 -49.49
N VAL A 233 31.18 8.55 -48.76
CA VAL A 233 30.57 9.79 -49.28
C VAL A 233 31.29 11.00 -48.67
N THR A 234 31.56 12.04 -49.47
CA THR A 234 32.58 13.06 -49.16
C THR A 234 32.08 14.51 -49.14
N GLY A 235 32.36 15.23 -48.04
CA GLY A 235 32.39 16.70 -47.95
C GLY A 235 31.03 17.42 -47.90
N PRO A 236 31.01 18.77 -47.81
CA PRO A 236 32.13 19.73 -47.83
C PRO A 236 32.39 20.42 -46.45
N PRO A 237 33.45 21.25 -46.30
CA PRO A 237 33.83 21.86 -45.01
C PRO A 237 33.24 23.26 -44.74
N ALA A 238 33.28 23.68 -43.47
CA ALA A 238 33.13 25.05 -43.00
C ALA A 238 34.26 25.40 -42.00
N ASP A 239 34.53 26.70 -41.77
CA ASP A 239 35.80 27.21 -41.22
C ASP A 239 35.60 28.29 -40.13
N MET A 240 36.64 28.48 -39.29
CA MET A 240 36.85 29.48 -38.23
C MET A 240 35.93 29.47 -36.99
N GLY A 241 36.51 29.67 -35.79
CA GLY A 241 35.73 29.74 -34.53
C GLY A 241 36.51 29.72 -33.20
N SER A 242 37.57 30.51 -33.08
CA SER A 242 38.29 30.94 -31.84
C SER A 242 37.86 30.44 -30.43
N GLU A 243 38.86 29.89 -29.72
CA GLU A 243 39.27 30.27 -28.35
C GLU A 243 38.23 30.42 -27.21
N THR A 244 38.28 29.50 -26.23
CA THR A 244 38.56 29.85 -24.81
C THR A 244 38.86 28.60 -23.98
N GLY A 245 40.07 28.50 -23.41
CA GLY A 245 40.43 27.46 -22.45
C GLY A 245 40.26 27.92 -21.00
N PRO A 246 39.89 27.04 -20.04
CA PRO A 246 39.77 27.41 -18.63
C PRO A 246 41.14 27.74 -18.01
N PRO A 247 41.21 28.69 -17.05
CA PRO A 247 42.48 29.13 -16.45
C PRO A 247 43.08 28.11 -15.46
N PRO A 248 44.41 28.09 -15.28
CA PRO A 248 45.09 27.14 -14.40
C PRO A 248 44.92 27.48 -12.90
N ILE A 249 44.78 26.43 -12.09
CA ILE A 249 44.68 26.52 -10.62
C ILE A 249 46.06 26.86 -10.01
N PRO A 250 46.18 27.84 -9.09
CA PRO A 250 47.44 28.17 -8.43
C PRO A 250 47.80 27.15 -7.33
N PRO A 251 49.10 26.90 -7.06
CA PRO A 251 49.54 25.92 -6.07
C PRO A 251 49.30 26.38 -4.64
N VAL A 252 48.77 25.48 -3.80
CA VAL A 252 48.58 25.71 -2.36
C VAL A 252 49.94 25.76 -1.64
N VAL A 253 50.18 26.82 -0.88
CA VAL A 253 51.42 27.04 -0.12
C VAL A 253 51.43 26.24 1.18
N ALA A 254 52.54 25.56 1.48
CA ALA A 254 52.69 24.75 2.68
C ALA A 254 53.19 25.55 3.90
N GLY A 255 52.53 25.36 5.05
CA GLY A 255 52.98 25.80 6.38
C GLY A 255 51.81 25.93 7.36
N GLY A 256 51.91 25.55 8.63
CA GLY A 256 52.99 24.86 9.34
C GLY A 256 53.06 25.25 10.83
N LYS A 257 53.31 24.26 11.72
CA LYS A 257 53.38 24.39 13.20
C LYS A 257 52.00 24.58 13.90
N ASP A 258 51.79 24.19 15.16
CA ASP A 258 52.62 23.42 16.13
C ASP A 258 51.69 22.55 17.04
N PRO A 259 52.21 21.69 17.96
CA PRO A 259 51.50 20.47 18.38
C PRO A 259 50.91 20.47 19.79
N GLY A 260 50.09 19.44 20.08
CA GLY A 260 50.23 18.68 21.32
C GLY A 260 48.96 18.30 22.10
N ARG A 261 48.59 17.02 22.05
CA ARG A 261 47.90 16.34 23.17
C ARG A 261 48.46 14.94 23.38
N ARG A 262 49.00 14.68 24.58
CA ARG A 262 49.48 13.36 25.00
C ARG A 262 48.30 12.49 25.46
N HIS A 263 48.04 11.37 24.80
CA HIS A 263 47.30 10.28 25.44
C HIS A 263 48.23 9.49 26.37
N GLN A 264 47.79 9.25 27.61
CA GLN A 264 48.50 8.40 28.57
C GLN A 264 47.96 6.97 28.48
N SER A 265 48.81 6.02 28.12
CA SER A 265 48.50 4.58 28.21
C SER A 265 48.67 4.08 29.64
N ARG A 266 47.59 3.56 30.25
CA ARG A 266 47.66 2.90 31.56
C ARG A 266 48.11 1.45 31.40
N VAL A 267 49.30 1.15 31.91
CA VAL A 267 49.83 -0.22 32.02
C VAL A 267 49.08 -0.98 33.14
N ARG A 268 48.73 -2.24 32.90
CA ARG A 268 48.28 -3.20 33.94
C ARG A 268 49.44 -4.17 34.27
N PRO A 269 49.74 -4.44 35.55
CA PRO A 269 50.71 -5.48 35.94
C PRO A 269 50.07 -6.88 35.92
N PRO A 270 50.85 -7.95 35.68
CA PRO A 270 50.39 -9.34 35.81
C PRO A 270 50.42 -9.80 37.28
N ALA A 271 49.50 -10.69 37.66
CA ALA A 271 49.53 -11.40 38.95
C ALA A 271 50.13 -12.81 38.77
N SER A 272 51.00 -13.21 39.69
CA SER A 272 51.69 -14.51 39.67
C SER A 272 50.99 -15.57 40.52
N VAL A 273 50.98 -16.81 40.03
CA VAL A 273 50.51 -18.01 40.75
C VAL A 273 51.71 -18.78 41.27
N PRO A 274 51.69 -19.23 42.53
CA PRO A 274 52.31 -20.52 42.86
C PRO A 274 51.56 -21.38 43.89
N MET A 275 51.94 -22.67 43.90
CA MET A 275 51.81 -23.66 44.99
C MET A 275 50.41 -24.13 45.42
N LEU A 276 50.01 -25.24 44.79
CA LEU A 276 49.24 -26.32 45.42
C LEU A 276 50.23 -27.28 46.15
N VAL A 277 49.69 -28.28 46.87
CA VAL A 277 50.39 -29.38 47.59
C VAL A 277 50.82 -29.08 49.03
N LEU A 278 49.87 -29.26 49.96
CA LEU A 278 50.07 -29.79 51.33
C LEU A 278 48.69 -30.15 51.93
N MET A 279 48.65 -30.72 53.15
CA MET A 279 47.43 -31.02 53.93
C MET A 279 46.54 -32.22 53.50
N GLY A 280 47.13 -33.33 53.05
CA GLY A 280 46.43 -34.61 52.83
C GLY A 280 45.84 -35.31 54.09
N ALA A 281 45.71 -34.60 55.22
CA ALA A 281 45.18 -35.12 56.49
C ALA A 281 44.13 -34.22 57.15
N ALA A 282 44.04 -32.94 56.77
CA ALA A 282 42.99 -32.03 57.27
C ALA A 282 41.63 -32.24 56.55
N GLY A 283 41.64 -32.95 55.41
CA GLY A 283 40.52 -33.05 54.47
C GLY A 283 39.20 -33.56 55.07
N LEU A 284 39.21 -34.50 56.01
CA LEU A 284 37.96 -35.03 56.58
C LEU A 284 37.28 -34.05 57.55
N ALA A 285 38.06 -33.34 58.37
CA ALA A 285 37.53 -32.26 59.21
C ALA A 285 37.07 -31.08 58.34
N ALA A 286 37.84 -30.75 57.30
CA ALA A 286 37.49 -29.70 56.34
C ALA A 286 36.24 -30.02 55.53
N VAL A 287 36.01 -31.27 55.09
CA VAL A 287 34.78 -31.67 54.39
C VAL A 287 33.57 -31.64 55.34
N ALA A 288 33.73 -32.01 56.61
CA ALA A 288 32.65 -31.89 57.59
C ALA A 288 32.27 -30.41 57.87
N THR A 289 33.26 -29.53 58.08
CA THR A 289 32.97 -28.09 58.28
C THR A 289 32.54 -27.40 56.99
N LEU A 290 33.05 -27.80 55.81
CA LEU A 290 32.57 -27.31 54.52
C LEU A 290 31.14 -27.78 54.24
N ALA A 291 30.74 -28.99 54.64
CA ALA A 291 29.35 -29.45 54.51
C ALA A 291 28.40 -28.70 55.45
N VAL A 292 28.81 -28.41 56.69
CA VAL A 292 28.04 -27.56 57.62
C VAL A 292 27.98 -26.11 57.12
N LEU A 293 29.08 -25.57 56.60
CA LEU A 293 29.08 -24.27 55.92
C LEU A 293 28.21 -24.29 54.67
N LEU A 294 28.17 -25.38 53.89
CA LEU A 294 27.26 -25.52 52.76
C LEU A 294 25.80 -25.55 53.24
N ILE A 295 25.48 -26.16 54.39
CA ILE A 295 24.11 -26.12 54.93
C ILE A 295 23.72 -24.72 55.44
N ILE A 296 24.71 -23.87 55.76
CA ILE A 296 24.52 -22.47 56.21
C ILE A 296 24.54 -21.47 55.03
N PHE A 297 25.31 -21.75 53.98
CA PHE A 297 25.52 -20.88 52.80
C PHE A 297 24.92 -21.41 51.49
N LEU A 298 24.35 -22.61 51.47
CA LEU A 298 23.31 -22.94 50.50
C LEU A 298 22.28 -21.82 50.63
N PRO A 299 21.94 -21.11 49.53
CA PRO A 299 20.86 -20.15 49.62
C PRO A 299 19.66 -20.91 50.16
N ARG A 300 19.05 -20.39 51.23
CA ARG A 300 17.72 -20.83 51.60
C ARG A 300 16.92 -20.72 50.31
N THR A 301 16.32 -21.83 49.89
CA THR A 301 15.33 -21.80 48.82
C THR A 301 14.16 -21.04 49.39
N GLU A 302 14.23 -19.71 49.29
CA GLU A 302 13.12 -18.81 49.54
C GLU A 302 11.97 -19.39 48.73
N VAL A 303 10.95 -19.86 49.44
CA VAL A 303 9.77 -20.49 48.81
C VAL A 303 9.31 -19.48 47.78
N PRO A 304 9.38 -19.81 46.48
CA PRO A 304 9.39 -18.78 45.44
C PRO A 304 8.12 -17.98 45.58
N VAL A 305 8.27 -16.76 46.09
CA VAL A 305 7.15 -15.85 46.32
C VAL A 305 6.56 -15.66 44.94
N ALA A 306 5.32 -16.12 44.76
CA ALA A 306 4.65 -15.99 43.47
C ALA A 306 4.79 -14.53 43.05
N PRO A 307 5.26 -14.26 41.81
CA PRO A 307 5.49 -12.89 41.39
C PRO A 307 4.19 -12.09 41.61
N PRO A 308 4.29 -10.82 42.02
CA PRO A 308 3.12 -9.97 42.16
C PRO A 308 2.25 -10.06 40.90
N VAL A 309 0.95 -10.18 41.06
CA VAL A 309 -0.02 -10.27 39.95
C VAL A 309 -1.15 -9.28 40.15
N GLY A 310 -1.53 -8.61 39.07
CA GLY A 310 -2.80 -7.92 38.95
C GLY A 310 -3.79 -8.80 38.17
N GLY A 311 -5.07 -8.77 38.58
CA GLY A 311 -6.14 -9.46 37.87
C GLY A 311 -6.78 -8.55 36.83
N LEU A 312 -6.79 -8.94 35.57
CA LEU A 312 -7.61 -8.32 34.54
C LEU A 312 -8.92 -9.10 34.37
N VAL A 313 -10.06 -8.46 34.56
CA VAL A 313 -11.39 -9.03 34.26
C VAL A 313 -12.00 -8.31 33.07
N ILE A 314 -12.39 -9.04 32.02
CA ILE A 314 -13.00 -8.47 30.81
C ILE A 314 -14.50 -8.80 30.76
N GLU A 315 -15.34 -7.78 30.88
CA GLU A 315 -16.81 -7.86 30.80
C GLU A 315 -17.33 -7.95 29.36
N TRP A 316 -16.83 -8.93 28.59
CA TRP A 316 -17.38 -9.28 27.28
C TRP A 316 -18.53 -10.31 27.46
N PRO A 317 -19.79 -9.99 27.14
CA PRO A 317 -20.91 -10.94 27.24
C PRO A 317 -20.69 -12.23 26.45
N VAL A 318 -21.04 -13.38 27.03
CA VAL A 318 -20.78 -14.71 26.43
C VAL A 318 -21.39 -14.88 25.04
N SER A 319 -22.60 -14.32 24.82
CA SER A 319 -23.30 -14.31 23.53
C SER A 319 -22.55 -13.58 22.40
N GLU A 320 -21.62 -12.69 22.75
CA GLU A 320 -20.91 -11.82 21.81
C GLU A 320 -19.47 -12.28 21.53
N ARG A 321 -19.00 -13.34 22.21
CA ARG A 321 -17.67 -13.92 22.02
C ARG A 321 -17.58 -14.88 20.82
N ALA A 322 -18.71 -15.22 20.21
CA ALA A 322 -18.75 -16.18 19.10
C ALA A 322 -18.02 -15.63 17.87
N GLY A 323 -16.93 -16.29 17.46
CA GLY A 323 -16.07 -15.84 16.35
C GLY A 323 -15.13 -14.68 16.69
N GLY A 324 -15.21 -14.11 17.90
CA GLY A 324 -14.30 -13.05 18.35
C GLY A 324 -12.91 -13.56 18.72
N SER A 325 -11.96 -12.63 18.89
CA SER A 325 -10.64 -12.94 19.43
C SER A 325 -10.10 -11.86 20.36
N LEU A 326 -9.18 -12.25 21.23
CA LEU A 326 -8.52 -11.42 22.23
C LEU A 326 -7.01 -11.51 22.03
N LEU A 327 -6.32 -10.38 22.13
CA LEU A 327 -4.88 -10.30 22.31
C LEU A 327 -4.59 -9.49 23.58
N ILE A 328 -3.56 -9.90 24.34
CA ILE A 328 -2.96 -9.11 25.42
C ILE A 328 -1.45 -9.09 25.14
N ASP A 329 -0.85 -7.90 25.13
CA ASP A 329 0.57 -7.68 24.83
C ASP A 329 1.02 -8.31 23.50
N LYS A 330 0.09 -8.34 22.53
CA LYS A 330 0.18 -8.99 21.21
C LYS A 330 0.17 -10.53 21.24
N GLU A 331 0.13 -11.18 22.41
CA GLU A 331 -0.13 -12.62 22.50
C GLU A 331 -1.64 -12.91 22.34
N ARG A 332 -1.99 -13.79 21.39
CA ARG A 332 -3.39 -14.14 21.10
C ARG A 332 -3.93 -15.19 22.07
N LEU A 333 -4.64 -14.73 23.09
CA LEU A 333 -5.22 -15.60 24.11
C LEU A 333 -6.47 -16.34 23.62
N LYS A 334 -6.70 -17.53 24.18
CA LYS A 334 -7.86 -18.37 23.82
C LYS A 334 -9.12 -17.86 24.54
N LEU A 335 -9.96 -17.13 23.80
CA LEU A 335 -11.24 -16.62 24.27
C LEU A 335 -12.14 -17.75 24.80
N ALA A 336 -12.57 -17.65 26.07
CA ALA A 336 -13.45 -18.63 26.69
C ALA A 336 -14.92 -18.36 26.30
N LEU A 337 -15.60 -19.36 25.74
CA LEU A 337 -17.01 -19.26 25.31
C LEU A 337 -18.02 -19.51 26.46
N SER A 338 -17.57 -19.38 27.71
CA SER A 338 -18.37 -19.50 28.93
C SER A 338 -17.64 -18.86 30.11
N GLY A 339 -18.38 -18.48 31.16
CA GLY A 339 -17.82 -17.87 32.37
C GLY A 339 -17.27 -16.45 32.17
N HIS A 340 -16.60 -15.92 33.20
CA HIS A 340 -15.89 -14.64 33.12
C HIS A 340 -14.57 -14.81 32.38
N LEU A 341 -14.10 -13.75 31.71
CA LEU A 341 -12.74 -13.68 31.22
C LEU A 341 -11.90 -13.04 32.33
N GLN A 342 -11.08 -13.83 33.00
CA GLN A 342 -10.12 -13.35 34.00
C GLN A 342 -8.72 -13.83 33.59
N PHE A 343 -7.73 -12.94 33.70
CA PHE A 343 -6.33 -13.20 33.45
C PHE A 343 -5.51 -12.63 34.60
N ASP A 344 -4.65 -13.46 35.20
CA ASP A 344 -3.71 -13.02 36.21
C ASP A 344 -2.39 -12.68 35.49
N LEU A 345 -2.00 -11.41 35.53
CA LEU A 345 -0.90 -10.82 34.75
C LEU A 345 0.08 -10.11 35.70
N PRO A 346 1.34 -9.84 35.30
CA PRO A 346 2.24 -8.99 36.09
C PRO A 346 1.64 -7.59 36.32
N PRO A 347 2.03 -6.84 37.36
CA PRO A 347 1.68 -5.43 37.48
C PRO A 347 2.45 -4.59 36.43
N GLY A 348 1.75 -3.71 35.74
CA GLY A 348 2.29 -2.91 34.63
C GLY A 348 1.20 -2.34 33.72
N GLU A 349 1.63 -1.78 32.59
CA GLU A 349 0.74 -1.40 31.47
C GLU A 349 0.62 -2.58 30.50
N HIS A 350 -0.60 -2.88 30.04
CA HIS A 350 -0.88 -3.97 29.11
C HIS A 350 -1.69 -3.50 27.90
N ASP A 351 -1.28 -3.88 26.69
CA ASP A 351 -2.01 -3.60 25.44
C ASP A 351 -3.12 -4.64 25.25
N VAL A 352 -4.40 -4.29 25.44
CA VAL A 352 -5.55 -5.22 25.30
C VAL A 352 -6.34 -4.93 24.02
N ILE A 353 -6.45 -5.93 23.14
CA ILE A 353 -7.16 -5.82 21.85
C ILE A 353 -8.28 -6.87 21.78
N LEU A 354 -9.52 -6.41 21.59
CA LEU A 354 -10.74 -7.20 21.58
C LEU A 354 -11.44 -7.06 20.22
N GLN A 355 -11.48 -8.13 19.42
CA GLN A 355 -12.09 -8.11 18.08
C GLN A 355 -13.38 -8.95 18.05
N ARG A 356 -14.50 -8.34 17.65
CA ARG A 356 -15.82 -8.97 17.53
C ARG A 356 -16.29 -8.91 16.06
N PRO A 357 -16.85 -9.99 15.48
CA PRO A 357 -17.33 -9.97 14.09
C PRO A 357 -18.46 -8.95 13.88
N GLY A 358 -18.30 -8.04 12.91
CA GLY A 358 -19.27 -6.96 12.59
C GLY A 358 -19.11 -5.69 13.44
N PHE A 359 -18.03 -5.58 14.20
CA PHE A 359 -17.75 -4.44 15.10
C PHE A 359 -16.26 -4.07 15.00
N PHE A 360 -15.95 -2.80 15.24
CA PHE A 360 -14.57 -2.34 15.28
C PHE A 360 -13.79 -3.05 16.41
N PRO A 361 -12.47 -3.27 16.26
CA PRO A 361 -11.63 -3.71 17.37
C PRO A 361 -11.66 -2.67 18.51
N HIS A 362 -11.93 -3.12 19.73
CA HIS A 362 -11.74 -2.31 20.93
C HIS A 362 -10.30 -2.48 21.40
N GLU A 363 -9.51 -1.41 21.33
CA GLU A 363 -8.10 -1.38 21.75
C GLU A 363 -7.96 -0.45 22.96
N GLU A 364 -7.46 -0.97 24.09
CA GLU A 364 -7.32 -0.21 25.34
C GLU A 364 -6.06 -0.62 26.10
N GLN A 365 -5.32 0.37 26.61
CA GLN A 365 -4.15 0.15 27.44
C GLN A 365 -4.57 0.13 28.92
N VAL A 366 -4.39 -1.00 29.60
CA VAL A 366 -4.87 -1.20 30.97
C VAL A 366 -3.70 -1.26 31.95
N PHE A 367 -3.74 -0.43 32.99
CA PHE A 367 -2.77 -0.49 34.10
C PHE A 367 -3.24 -1.46 35.19
N LEU A 368 -2.34 -2.36 35.61
CA LEU A 368 -2.57 -3.36 36.64
C LEU A 368 -1.70 -3.09 37.86
N GLU A 369 -2.34 -2.86 39.01
CA GLU A 369 -1.66 -2.82 40.31
C GLU A 369 -1.58 -4.23 40.91
N ASN A 370 -0.55 -4.49 41.70
CA ASN A 370 -0.40 -5.76 42.40
C ASN A 370 -1.56 -6.03 43.39
N ASP A 371 -2.01 -7.28 43.47
CA ASP A 371 -3.11 -7.77 44.32
C ASP A 371 -4.47 -7.06 44.06
N LYS A 372 -4.59 -6.31 42.96
CA LYS A 372 -5.80 -5.58 42.56
C LYS A 372 -6.45 -6.24 41.34
N VAL A 373 -7.77 -6.15 41.27
CA VAL A 373 -8.53 -6.51 40.06
C VAL A 373 -8.96 -5.24 39.34
N THR A 374 -8.56 -5.10 38.08
CA THR A 374 -9.02 -4.06 37.15
C THR A 374 -10.04 -4.67 36.19
N THR A 375 -11.18 -3.99 36.01
CA THR A 375 -12.26 -4.45 35.14
C THR A 375 -12.33 -3.63 33.86
N LEU A 376 -12.15 -4.29 32.72
CA LEU A 376 -12.29 -3.75 31.37
C LEU A 376 -13.68 -4.09 30.84
N ARG A 377 -14.44 -3.09 30.36
CA ARG A 377 -15.71 -3.28 29.64
C ARG A 377 -15.58 -2.67 28.25
N PRO A 378 -15.54 -3.47 27.16
CA PRO A 378 -15.46 -2.93 25.81
C PRO A 378 -16.73 -2.19 25.42
N GLU A 379 -16.58 -1.07 24.69
CA GLU A 379 -17.68 -0.39 24.01
C GLU A 379 -17.68 -0.78 22.54
N TRP A 380 -18.78 -1.40 22.09
CA TRP A 380 -18.86 -2.00 20.76
C TRP A 380 -19.48 -1.06 19.74
N TYR A 381 -18.64 -0.35 18.99
CA TYR A 381 -19.07 0.36 17.78
C TYR A 381 -19.29 -0.65 16.66
N VAL A 382 -20.51 -0.67 16.13
CA VAL A 382 -20.88 -1.44 14.93
C VAL A 382 -19.98 -0.94 13.80
N VAL A 383 -19.36 -1.85 13.04
CA VAL A 383 -18.92 -1.48 11.69
C VAL A 383 -20.20 -1.24 10.93
N ASP A 384 -20.49 0.01 10.59
CA ASP A 384 -21.71 0.39 9.89
C ASP A 384 -21.80 -0.39 8.58
N ALA A 385 -22.49 -1.53 8.65
CA ALA A 385 -22.84 -2.30 7.49
C ALA A 385 -23.71 -1.38 6.65
N VAL A 386 -23.13 -0.90 5.53
CA VAL A 386 -23.83 -0.17 4.46
C VAL A 386 -25.21 -0.81 4.36
N PRO A 387 -26.27 -0.10 4.77
CA PRO A 387 -27.49 -0.76 5.18
C PRO A 387 -27.96 -1.60 4.00
N PRO A 388 -28.22 -2.92 4.18
CA PRO A 388 -28.68 -3.76 3.09
C PRO A 388 -29.94 -3.09 2.58
N MET A 389 -29.84 -2.46 1.40
CA MET A 389 -30.83 -1.49 0.98
C MET A 389 -32.19 -2.18 1.06
N THR A 390 -33.08 -1.63 1.88
CA THR A 390 -34.41 -2.19 2.04
C THR A 390 -35.13 -1.95 0.72
N GLU A 391 -34.95 -2.93 -0.16
CA GLU A 391 -35.44 -3.00 -1.52
C GLU A 391 -36.97 -2.99 -1.45
N GLU A 392 -37.51 -1.77 -1.37
CA GLU A 392 -38.93 -1.53 -1.54
C GLU A 392 -39.26 -2.09 -2.92
N TYR A 393 -40.05 -3.17 -2.94
CA TYR A 393 -40.07 -4.17 -4.01
C TYR A 393 -40.67 -3.62 -5.31
N PHE A 394 -39.89 -2.79 -6.01
CA PHE A 394 -39.86 -2.81 -7.45
C PHE A 394 -39.47 -4.23 -7.85
N PRO A 395 -40.34 -5.01 -8.52
CA PRO A 395 -39.91 -6.28 -9.05
C PRO A 395 -38.73 -5.99 -10.00
N PRO A 396 -37.62 -6.72 -9.90
CA PRO A 396 -36.50 -6.51 -10.81
C PRO A 396 -37.03 -6.62 -12.23
N SER A 397 -36.80 -5.59 -13.04
CA SER A 397 -37.00 -5.72 -14.48
C SER A 397 -35.95 -6.71 -14.96
N GLU A 398 -36.34 -7.99 -15.07
CA GLU A 398 -35.51 -9.08 -15.62
C GLU A 398 -35.29 -8.92 -17.14
N THR A 399 -35.06 -7.69 -17.60
CA THR A 399 -34.09 -7.44 -18.66
C THR A 399 -32.71 -7.80 -18.14
N THR A 400 -32.43 -9.11 -18.05
CA THR A 400 -31.08 -9.65 -18.13
C THR A 400 -30.56 -9.41 -19.54
N SER A 401 -30.35 -8.14 -19.89
CA SER A 401 -29.61 -7.74 -21.06
C SER A 401 -28.19 -8.20 -20.86
N THR A 402 -27.82 -9.30 -21.53
CA THR A 402 -26.43 -9.73 -21.70
C THR A 402 -25.60 -8.47 -21.98
N PRO A 403 -24.56 -8.15 -21.18
CA PRO A 403 -23.84 -6.89 -21.30
C PRO A 403 -23.42 -6.68 -22.75
N ALA A 404 -23.86 -5.56 -23.33
CA ALA A 404 -23.74 -5.35 -24.78
C ALA A 404 -22.29 -5.59 -25.22
N GLU A 405 -22.12 -6.48 -26.19
CA GLU A 405 -20.79 -6.86 -26.64
C GLU A 405 -20.12 -5.65 -27.29
N VAL A 406 -19.00 -5.22 -26.70
CA VAL A 406 -18.22 -4.10 -27.23
C VAL A 406 -17.65 -4.56 -28.57
N THR A 407 -18.20 -4.01 -29.65
CA THR A 407 -17.79 -4.27 -31.03
C THR A 407 -16.61 -3.36 -31.41
N GLY A 408 -15.72 -3.83 -32.28
CA GLY A 408 -14.36 -3.28 -32.37
C GLY A 408 -13.43 -3.89 -31.32
N PHE A 409 -12.17 -3.47 -31.34
CA PHE A 409 -11.08 -4.02 -30.52
C PHE A 409 -10.76 -5.48 -30.84
N GLU A 410 -10.87 -5.88 -32.11
CA GLU A 410 -10.49 -7.20 -32.58
C GLU A 410 -8.99 -7.47 -32.31
N GLY A 411 -8.71 -8.46 -31.45
CA GLY A 411 -7.35 -8.82 -31.03
C GLY A 411 -6.88 -8.20 -29.70
N TRP A 412 -7.65 -7.29 -29.11
CA TRP A 412 -7.41 -6.80 -27.75
C TRP A 412 -7.89 -7.82 -26.71
N THR A 413 -7.13 -8.00 -25.62
CA THR A 413 -7.59 -8.82 -24.49
C THR A 413 -8.46 -7.99 -23.53
N ARG A 414 -9.44 -8.65 -22.92
CA ARG A 414 -10.34 -8.10 -21.88
C ARG A 414 -10.11 -8.75 -20.51
N ASP A 415 -9.13 -9.65 -20.42
CA ASP A 415 -8.68 -10.33 -19.20
C ASP A 415 -7.26 -9.86 -18.86
N LEU A 416 -7.12 -9.19 -17.71
CA LEU A 416 -5.86 -8.65 -17.21
C LEU A 416 -4.84 -9.74 -16.85
N ALA A 417 -5.27 -10.92 -16.40
CA ALA A 417 -4.37 -12.03 -16.09
C ALA A 417 -3.84 -12.68 -17.39
N ALA A 418 -4.71 -12.85 -18.39
CA ALA A 418 -4.28 -13.26 -19.73
C ALA A 418 -3.34 -12.22 -20.37
N ALA A 419 -3.61 -10.92 -20.21
CA ALA A 419 -2.76 -9.84 -20.69
C ALA A 419 -1.34 -9.90 -20.10
N LYS A 420 -1.22 -10.04 -18.78
CA LYS A 420 0.07 -10.19 -18.08
C LYS A 420 0.84 -11.43 -18.55
N ALA A 421 0.15 -12.57 -18.70
CA ALA A 421 0.77 -13.79 -19.21
C ALA A 421 1.31 -13.62 -20.63
N GLN A 422 0.52 -13.03 -21.53
CA GLN A 422 0.93 -12.74 -22.91
C GLN A 422 2.08 -11.72 -22.98
N ALA A 423 2.09 -10.71 -22.12
CA ALA A 423 3.15 -9.70 -22.07
C ALA A 423 4.47 -10.29 -21.55
N ALA A 424 4.42 -11.16 -20.55
CA ALA A 424 5.59 -11.90 -20.07
C ALA A 424 6.14 -12.85 -21.15
N GLU A 425 5.28 -13.56 -21.88
CA GLU A 425 5.67 -14.44 -22.99
C GLU A 425 6.30 -13.66 -24.16
N GLN A 426 5.75 -12.49 -24.50
CA GLN A 426 6.23 -11.65 -25.61
C GLN A 426 7.35 -10.66 -25.23
N ASN A 427 7.76 -10.60 -23.95
CA ASN A 427 8.66 -9.58 -23.39
C ASN A 427 8.20 -8.13 -23.68
N LYS A 428 6.90 -7.87 -23.50
CA LYS A 428 6.21 -6.60 -23.76
C LYS A 428 5.72 -5.93 -22.46
N GLY A 429 5.31 -4.68 -22.56
CA GLY A 429 4.45 -4.06 -21.53
C GLY A 429 2.97 -4.38 -21.73
N LEU A 430 2.10 -3.80 -20.91
CA LEU A 430 0.66 -3.68 -21.20
C LEU A 430 0.32 -2.24 -21.59
N PHE A 431 -0.52 -2.11 -22.60
CA PHE A 431 -1.24 -0.88 -22.92
C PHE A 431 -2.68 -1.07 -22.44
N VAL A 432 -3.01 -0.50 -21.28
CA VAL A 432 -4.28 -0.73 -20.58
C VAL A 432 -5.19 0.48 -20.76
N VAL A 433 -6.30 0.30 -21.45
CA VAL A 433 -7.35 1.30 -21.60
C VAL A 433 -8.52 0.93 -20.69
N PHE A 434 -8.75 1.76 -19.68
CA PHE A 434 -9.92 1.70 -18.82
C PHE A 434 -11.07 2.49 -19.47
N VAL A 435 -12.26 1.90 -19.47
CA VAL A 435 -13.45 2.47 -20.12
C VAL A 435 -14.69 2.23 -19.25
N ASP A 436 -15.51 3.27 -19.10
CA ASP A 436 -16.84 3.15 -18.50
C ASP A 436 -17.85 2.55 -19.48
N ASP A 437 -19.00 2.11 -18.96
CA ASP A 437 -20.08 1.58 -19.80
C ASP A 437 -20.85 2.65 -20.59
N ASP A 438 -20.42 3.93 -20.55
CA ASP A 438 -20.97 4.96 -21.43
C ASP A 438 -20.54 4.74 -22.89
N SER A 439 -21.53 4.76 -23.78
CA SER A 439 -21.38 4.91 -25.22
C SER A 439 -20.30 5.91 -25.68
N LEU A 440 -20.13 7.03 -24.97
CA LEU A 440 -19.13 8.06 -25.26
C LEU A 440 -17.72 7.64 -24.87
N ALA A 441 -17.55 6.94 -23.74
CA ALA A 441 -16.28 6.37 -23.32
C ALA A 441 -15.81 5.30 -24.33
N ILE A 442 -16.73 4.39 -24.72
CA ILE A 442 -16.48 3.37 -25.75
C ILE A 442 -16.16 4.02 -27.11
N ALA A 443 -16.87 5.10 -27.49
CA ALA A 443 -16.61 5.83 -28.74
C ALA A 443 -15.25 6.55 -28.73
N LYS A 444 -14.80 7.11 -27.60
CA LYS A 444 -13.44 7.64 -27.42
C LYS A 444 -12.39 6.53 -27.55
N ALA A 445 -12.58 5.41 -26.85
CA ALA A 445 -11.64 4.29 -26.87
C ALA A 445 -11.42 3.74 -28.29
N ARG A 446 -12.47 3.67 -29.13
CA ARG A 446 -12.39 3.20 -30.52
C ARG A 446 -11.46 4.01 -31.42
N ILE A 447 -11.06 5.22 -31.04
CA ILE A 447 -10.03 5.99 -31.77
C ILE A 447 -8.70 5.21 -31.75
N LEU A 448 -8.36 4.62 -30.60
CA LEU A 448 -7.13 3.85 -30.38
C LEU A 448 -7.10 2.52 -31.14
N ASP A 449 -8.23 2.10 -31.71
CA ASP A 449 -8.36 0.85 -32.47
C ASP A 449 -8.03 1.02 -33.97
N ASN A 450 -7.82 2.26 -34.44
CA ASN A 450 -7.28 2.54 -35.78
C ASN A 450 -5.90 1.87 -35.93
N PRO A 451 -5.65 1.00 -36.94
CA PRO A 451 -4.35 0.38 -37.20
C PRO A 451 -3.16 1.36 -37.23
N GLU A 452 -3.35 2.59 -37.73
CA GLU A 452 -2.31 3.63 -37.74
C GLU A 452 -1.83 4.04 -36.34
N LEU A 453 -2.65 3.79 -35.30
CA LEU A 453 -2.35 4.06 -33.90
C LEU A 453 -2.09 2.76 -33.11
N SER A 454 -2.82 1.68 -33.40
CA SER A 454 -2.74 0.42 -32.65
C SER A 454 -1.54 -0.45 -33.05
N GLU A 455 -1.13 -0.49 -34.33
CA GLU A 455 0.01 -1.32 -34.76
C GLU A 455 1.35 -0.89 -34.13
N PRO A 456 1.72 0.42 -34.06
CA PRO A 456 2.93 0.85 -33.37
C PRO A 456 2.94 0.52 -31.87
N ILE A 457 1.77 0.58 -31.21
CA ILE A 457 1.64 0.25 -29.79
C ILE A 457 1.72 -1.27 -29.59
N ALA A 458 1.03 -2.06 -30.44
CA ALA A 458 1.04 -3.52 -30.40
C ALA A 458 2.43 -4.14 -30.65
N ALA A 459 3.37 -3.40 -31.26
CA ALA A 459 4.75 -3.81 -31.41
C ALA A 459 5.49 -3.95 -30.06
N GLU A 460 5.18 -3.07 -29.08
CA GLU A 460 5.87 -2.98 -27.78
C GLU A 460 5.00 -3.41 -26.58
N TYR A 461 3.67 -3.44 -26.75
CA TYR A 461 2.70 -3.64 -25.69
C TYR A 461 1.62 -4.67 -26.07
N VAL A 462 1.02 -5.32 -25.06
CA VAL A 462 -0.22 -6.08 -25.20
C VAL A 462 -1.41 -5.15 -25.01
N LEU A 463 -2.22 -5.00 -26.05
CA LEU A 463 -3.40 -4.12 -26.05
C LEU A 463 -4.52 -4.73 -25.18
N THR A 464 -4.92 -4.00 -24.14
CA THR A 464 -5.81 -4.48 -23.09
C THR A 464 -6.95 -3.49 -22.85
N LEU A 465 -8.20 -3.95 -22.91
CA LEU A 465 -9.41 -3.13 -22.74
C LEU A 465 -10.17 -3.59 -21.49
N LEU A 466 -10.16 -2.76 -20.43
CA LEU A 466 -10.78 -3.08 -19.14
C LEU A 466 -12.01 -2.21 -18.88
N ARG A 467 -13.15 -2.83 -18.57
CA ARG A 467 -14.37 -2.12 -18.17
C ARG A 467 -14.36 -1.84 -16.66
N LEU A 468 -14.65 -0.60 -16.28
CA LEU A 468 -14.72 -0.17 -14.87
C LEU A 468 -16.11 -0.41 -14.26
N ALA A 469 -17.16 -0.23 -15.05
CA ALA A 469 -18.54 -0.42 -14.63
C ALA A 469 -18.93 -1.92 -14.56
N ASN A 470 -20.12 -2.18 -13.98
CA ASN A 470 -20.65 -3.48 -13.52
C ASN A 470 -20.05 -3.97 -12.20
N ASP A 471 -20.83 -4.73 -11.43
CA ASP A 471 -20.40 -5.32 -10.16
C ASP A 471 -19.93 -6.77 -10.32
N THR A 472 -19.08 -7.01 -11.33
CA THR A 472 -18.44 -8.33 -11.52
C THR A 472 -17.12 -8.39 -10.75
N PRO A 473 -16.64 -9.60 -10.36
CA PRO A 473 -15.32 -9.75 -9.73
C PRO A 473 -14.18 -9.18 -10.58
N GLU A 474 -14.28 -9.28 -11.91
CA GLU A 474 -13.31 -8.75 -12.88
C GLU A 474 -13.36 -7.22 -12.91
N ALA A 475 -14.56 -6.62 -12.97
CA ALA A 475 -14.73 -5.18 -12.90
C ALA A 475 -14.20 -4.59 -11.58
N LYS A 476 -14.33 -5.33 -10.45
CA LYS A 476 -13.68 -4.94 -9.20
C LYS A 476 -12.14 -4.93 -9.32
N VAL A 477 -11.53 -5.96 -9.88
CA VAL A 477 -10.07 -6.00 -10.12
C VAL A 477 -9.62 -4.88 -11.06
N ASN A 478 -10.44 -4.54 -12.07
CA ASN A 478 -10.18 -3.42 -12.97
C ASN A 478 -10.21 -2.07 -12.23
N ARG A 479 -11.18 -1.85 -11.33
CA ARG A 479 -11.24 -0.66 -10.46
C ARG A 479 -10.09 -0.61 -9.46
N GLU A 480 -9.70 -1.74 -8.88
CA GLU A 480 -8.52 -1.85 -8.00
C GLU A 480 -7.22 -1.46 -8.74
N LEU A 481 -7.06 -1.83 -10.02
CA LEU A 481 -5.94 -1.38 -10.84
C LEU A 481 -6.05 0.10 -11.25
N HIS A 482 -7.23 0.57 -11.67
CA HIS A 482 -7.48 1.96 -12.08
C HIS A 482 -7.17 2.95 -10.96
N ALA A 483 -7.59 2.64 -9.73
CA ALA A 483 -7.17 3.36 -8.54
C ALA A 483 -5.65 3.23 -8.29
N ALA A 484 -5.07 2.04 -8.41
CA ALA A 484 -3.64 1.85 -8.14
C ALA A 484 -2.72 2.69 -9.05
N VAL A 485 -3.10 2.93 -10.31
CA VAL A 485 -2.31 3.71 -11.28
C VAL A 485 -2.49 5.23 -11.18
N GLY A 486 -3.21 5.73 -10.17
CA GLY A 486 -3.26 7.16 -9.86
C GLY A 486 -4.59 7.85 -10.17
N PHE A 487 -5.44 7.27 -11.02
CA PHE A 487 -6.72 7.90 -11.37
C PHE A 487 -7.64 8.04 -10.14
N GLU A 488 -8.48 9.08 -10.18
CA GLU A 488 -9.56 9.34 -9.22
C GLU A 488 -10.89 9.27 -9.97
N ASP A 489 -11.94 8.74 -9.31
CA ASP A 489 -13.30 8.81 -9.84
C ASP A 489 -13.89 10.19 -9.53
N ASP A 490 -13.52 11.18 -10.34
CA ASP A 490 -14.08 12.54 -10.27
C ASP A 490 -15.36 12.71 -11.10
N GLY A 491 -15.93 11.59 -11.58
CA GLY A 491 -17.14 11.55 -12.41
C GLY A 491 -16.95 11.99 -13.87
N ARG A 492 -15.72 12.26 -14.36
CA ARG A 492 -15.48 12.54 -15.78
C ARG A 492 -15.64 11.30 -16.65
N VAL A 493 -16.77 11.20 -17.35
CA VAL A 493 -17.02 10.20 -18.41
C VAL A 493 -15.88 10.20 -19.45
N GLY A 494 -14.99 9.21 -19.35
CA GLY A 494 -13.64 9.29 -19.90
C GLY A 494 -13.15 8.00 -20.52
N ILE A 495 -11.88 8.03 -20.92
CA ILE A 495 -11.04 6.84 -21.00
C ILE A 495 -9.79 7.16 -20.19
N SER A 496 -9.24 6.18 -19.48
CA SER A 496 -8.00 6.34 -18.74
C SER A 496 -6.99 5.35 -19.32
N ILE A 497 -5.78 5.80 -19.65
CA ILE A 497 -4.75 4.95 -20.27
C ILE A 497 -3.63 4.76 -19.26
N ALA A 498 -3.29 3.52 -18.93
CA ALA A 498 -2.11 3.18 -18.14
C ALA A 498 -1.13 2.32 -18.94
N ILE A 499 0.14 2.68 -18.84
CA ILE A 499 1.26 1.99 -19.46
C ILE A 499 2.03 1.28 -18.34
N THR A 500 2.14 -0.03 -18.46
CA THR A 500 2.68 -0.89 -17.40
C THR A 500 3.64 -1.92 -17.98
N ASP A 501 4.46 -2.53 -17.14
CA ASP A 501 5.25 -3.72 -17.53
C ASP A 501 4.40 -5.01 -17.54
N ALA A 502 5.04 -6.14 -17.84
CA ALA A 502 4.39 -7.45 -17.87
C ALA A 502 3.77 -7.89 -16.52
N GLU A 503 4.22 -7.34 -15.38
CA GLU A 503 3.62 -7.59 -14.07
C GLU A 503 2.41 -6.68 -13.80
N GLY A 504 2.19 -5.66 -14.64
CA GLY A 504 1.16 -4.64 -14.48
C GLY A 504 1.54 -3.52 -13.51
N LYS A 505 2.83 -3.28 -13.26
CA LYS A 505 3.30 -2.12 -12.48
C LYS A 505 3.39 -0.89 -13.41
N PRO A 506 2.76 0.24 -13.07
CA PRO A 506 2.67 1.41 -13.97
C PRO A 506 3.97 2.19 -14.05
N PHE A 507 4.24 2.76 -15.22
CA PHE A 507 5.31 3.73 -15.41
C PHE A 507 4.92 4.97 -16.23
N ALA A 508 3.73 4.98 -16.85
CA ALA A 508 3.12 6.19 -17.39
C ALA A 508 1.59 6.08 -17.40
N VAL A 509 0.92 7.23 -17.43
CA VAL A 509 -0.54 7.37 -17.58
C VAL A 509 -0.86 8.48 -18.58
N ALA A 510 -2.05 8.43 -19.21
CA ALA A 510 -2.58 9.47 -20.08
C ALA A 510 -4.12 9.55 -20.03
N GLU A 511 -4.66 10.75 -20.16
CA GLU A 511 -6.11 11.05 -20.17
C GLU A 511 -6.64 11.54 -21.53
N SER A 512 -5.74 11.99 -22.40
CA SER A 512 -6.04 12.58 -23.71
C SER A 512 -5.48 11.70 -24.85
N TYR A 513 -5.36 12.24 -26.06
CA TYR A 513 -4.52 11.65 -27.11
C TYR A 513 -3.63 12.70 -27.79
N GLU A 514 -2.34 12.38 -27.88
CA GLU A 514 -1.37 13.11 -28.71
C GLU A 514 -0.93 12.21 -29.89
N SER A 515 0.16 12.55 -30.57
CA SER A 515 0.79 11.65 -31.55
C SER A 515 1.43 10.43 -30.86
N VAL A 516 1.09 9.22 -31.33
CA VAL A 516 1.59 7.93 -30.80
C VAL A 516 3.13 7.84 -30.77
N GLU A 517 3.84 8.49 -31.69
CA GLU A 517 5.32 8.53 -31.68
C GLU A 517 5.89 9.29 -30.47
N ALA A 518 5.32 10.46 -30.13
CA ALA A 518 5.73 11.24 -28.96
C ALA A 518 5.40 10.50 -27.65
N TRP A 519 4.23 9.83 -27.62
CA TRP A 519 3.81 8.94 -26.54
C TRP A 519 4.76 7.78 -26.31
N LEU A 520 5.01 6.94 -27.31
CA LEU A 520 5.93 5.79 -27.18
C LEU A 520 7.33 6.26 -26.75
N THR A 521 7.80 7.40 -27.27
CA THR A 521 9.08 8.01 -26.85
C THR A 521 9.06 8.44 -25.37
N SER A 522 7.98 9.09 -24.92
CA SER A 522 7.82 9.51 -23.52
C SER A 522 7.72 8.31 -22.57
N TRP A 523 6.94 7.29 -22.93
CA TRP A 523 6.72 6.09 -22.12
C TRP A 523 7.95 5.21 -22.02
N ARG A 524 8.73 5.04 -23.10
CA ARG A 524 10.06 4.39 -23.03
C ARG A 524 10.97 5.12 -22.06
N LYS A 525 11.07 6.45 -22.14
CA LYS A 525 11.89 7.25 -21.22
C LYS A 525 11.42 7.14 -19.76
N ALA A 526 10.11 7.12 -19.52
CA ALA A 526 9.55 6.96 -18.18
C ALA A 526 9.86 5.58 -17.59
N ARG A 527 9.81 4.52 -18.42
CA ARG A 527 10.26 3.16 -18.05
C ARG A 527 11.76 3.09 -17.80
N GLU A 528 12.59 3.64 -18.69
CA GLU A 528 14.05 3.68 -18.54
C GLU A 528 14.45 4.36 -17.22
N GLU A 529 13.81 5.48 -16.89
CA GLU A 529 14.06 6.20 -15.64
C GLU A 529 13.62 5.39 -14.40
N ARG A 530 12.44 4.74 -14.45
CA ARG A 530 12.00 3.83 -13.39
C ARG A 530 12.98 2.69 -13.19
N ASP A 531 13.24 1.95 -14.25
CA ASP A 531 14.05 0.72 -14.23
C ASP A 531 15.48 1.07 -13.76
N ARG A 532 16.01 2.27 -14.11
CA ARG A 532 17.26 2.85 -13.59
C ARG A 532 17.23 3.10 -12.07
N VAL A 533 16.25 3.84 -11.54
CA VAL A 533 16.23 4.17 -10.10
C VAL A 533 15.85 2.98 -9.22
N PHE A 534 15.10 1.99 -9.76
CA PHE A 534 14.81 0.74 -9.06
C PHE A 534 16.04 -0.18 -9.02
N ALA A 535 16.77 -0.35 -10.14
CA ALA A 535 18.01 -1.13 -10.16
C ALA A 535 19.06 -0.58 -9.19
N ALA A 536 19.17 0.75 -9.06
CA ALA A 536 20.05 1.38 -8.06
C ALA A 536 19.70 1.00 -6.61
N VAL A 537 18.43 0.74 -6.28
CA VAL A 537 18.03 0.24 -4.95
C VAL A 537 18.44 -1.22 -4.76
N ASP A 538 18.37 -2.04 -5.80
CA ASP A 538 18.74 -3.46 -5.70
C ASP A 538 20.28 -3.65 -5.63
N GLU A 539 21.05 -2.86 -6.38
CA GLU A 539 22.52 -2.96 -6.50
C GLU A 539 23.33 -2.34 -5.35
N LEU A 540 22.86 -1.25 -4.73
CA LEU A 540 23.63 -0.50 -3.72
C LEU A 540 23.46 -1.04 -2.29
N GLU A 541 24.37 -0.67 -1.39
CA GLU A 541 24.38 -1.07 0.03
C GLU A 541 24.43 0.15 0.98
N GLY A 542 24.08 -0.05 2.26
CA GLY A 542 24.22 0.97 3.31
C GLY A 542 23.51 2.31 3.00
N ALA A 543 24.20 3.42 3.25
CA ALA A 543 23.65 4.77 3.03
C ALA A 543 23.40 5.09 1.54
N GLU A 544 24.19 4.52 0.62
CA GLU A 544 23.98 4.68 -0.82
C GLU A 544 22.65 4.03 -1.25
N LYS A 545 22.30 2.88 -0.65
CA LYS A 545 21.01 2.21 -0.83
C LYS A 545 19.82 3.07 -0.35
N LEU A 546 19.98 3.79 0.76
CA LEU A 546 18.96 4.72 1.26
C LEU A 546 18.77 5.94 0.36
N SER A 547 19.86 6.45 -0.22
CA SER A 547 19.83 7.52 -1.24
C SER A 547 19.10 7.09 -2.53
N ALA A 548 19.32 5.84 -2.96
CA ALA A 548 18.55 5.24 -4.07
C ALA A 548 17.07 5.05 -3.72
N ILE A 549 16.74 4.60 -2.50
CA ILE A 549 15.35 4.47 -2.01
C ILE A 549 14.63 5.82 -2.04
N LEU A 550 15.31 6.89 -1.61
CA LEU A 550 14.77 8.24 -1.73
C LEU A 550 14.50 8.60 -3.19
N SER A 551 15.47 8.39 -4.08
CA SER A 551 15.32 8.67 -5.52
C SER A 551 14.14 7.91 -6.15
N ALA A 552 13.96 6.64 -5.78
CA ALA A 552 12.85 5.81 -6.26
C ALA A 552 11.49 6.22 -5.66
N ASN A 553 11.43 6.56 -4.36
CA ASN A 553 10.22 7.12 -3.74
C ASN A 553 9.81 8.46 -4.38
N LEU A 554 10.77 9.35 -4.63
CA LEU A 554 10.52 10.63 -5.32
C LEU A 554 10.04 10.41 -6.76
N TRP A 555 10.55 9.41 -7.48
CA TRP A 555 10.03 9.03 -8.79
C TRP A 555 8.60 8.48 -8.71
N ILE A 556 8.28 7.61 -7.74
CA ILE A 556 6.92 7.05 -7.58
C ILE A 556 5.91 8.16 -7.30
N GLY A 557 6.16 8.98 -6.27
CA GLY A 557 5.27 10.07 -5.88
C GLY A 557 5.14 11.15 -6.95
N LYS A 558 6.23 11.42 -7.70
CA LYS A 558 6.18 12.36 -8.83
C LYS A 558 5.23 11.91 -9.95
N ASN A 559 5.01 10.61 -10.10
CA ASN A 559 4.09 10.04 -11.09
C ASN A 559 2.77 9.53 -10.46
N LEU A 560 2.49 9.87 -9.20
CA LEU A 560 1.27 9.51 -8.45
C LEU A 560 1.02 8.00 -8.31
N PHE A 561 2.07 7.16 -8.37
CA PHE A 561 1.96 5.70 -8.37
C PHE A 561 2.08 5.05 -6.98
N ASP A 562 2.01 5.81 -5.89
CA ASP A 562 2.22 5.32 -4.51
C ASP A 562 1.30 4.15 -4.15
N ARG A 563 0.05 4.18 -4.64
CA ARG A 563 -0.92 3.09 -4.50
C ARG A 563 -0.46 1.78 -5.18
N ALA A 564 0.17 1.84 -6.36
CA ALA A 564 0.67 0.66 -7.09
C ALA A 564 2.00 0.10 -6.56
N TYR A 565 2.83 0.92 -5.90
CA TYR A 565 4.13 0.53 -5.34
C TYR A 565 4.16 0.44 -3.80
N ILE A 566 2.98 0.36 -3.17
CA ILE A 566 2.77 0.17 -1.73
C ILE A 566 3.55 -1.01 -1.12
N ASP A 567 3.84 -2.04 -1.91
CA ASP A 567 4.69 -3.17 -1.55
C ASP A 567 6.18 -2.81 -1.51
N LYS A 568 6.68 -2.06 -2.50
CA LYS A 568 8.03 -1.51 -2.51
C LYS A 568 8.24 -0.46 -1.44
N HIS A 569 7.27 0.44 -1.19
CA HIS A 569 7.35 1.34 -0.04
C HIS A 569 7.44 0.57 1.29
N GLN A 570 6.72 -0.54 1.46
CA GLN A 570 6.83 -1.38 2.66
C GLN A 570 8.19 -2.09 2.77
N GLU A 571 8.73 -2.57 1.66
CA GLU A 571 10.06 -3.19 1.59
C GLU A 571 11.14 -2.20 2.00
N TRP A 572 11.11 -1.00 1.41
CA TRP A 572 12.09 0.05 1.63
C TRP A 572 11.96 0.74 2.99
N TYR A 573 10.74 0.83 3.56
CA TYR A 573 10.55 1.29 4.95
C TYR A 573 11.27 0.37 5.95
N ARG A 574 11.13 -0.95 5.82
CA ARG A 574 11.85 -1.91 6.69
C ARG A 574 13.37 -1.81 6.54
N LEU A 575 13.84 -1.58 5.31
CA LEU A 575 15.25 -1.44 5.01
C LEU A 575 15.82 -0.12 5.58
N ALA A 576 15.02 0.94 5.61
CA ALA A 576 15.35 2.16 6.34
C ALA A 576 15.31 1.97 7.86
N GLU A 577 14.38 1.18 8.41
CA GLU A 577 14.39 0.79 9.84
C GLU A 577 15.63 -0.03 10.23
N GLU A 578 16.23 -0.79 9.30
CA GLU A 578 17.46 -1.56 9.54
C GLU A 578 18.73 -0.69 9.45
N ILE A 579 18.82 0.21 8.47
CA ILE A 579 20.05 0.98 8.18
C ILE A 579 20.09 2.33 8.93
N ASP A 580 18.94 3.01 9.12
CA ASP A 580 18.83 4.26 9.91
C ASP A 580 17.77 4.14 11.04
N PRO A 581 17.95 3.23 12.01
CA PRO A 581 16.95 2.92 13.06
C PRO A 581 16.63 4.08 14.02
N GLU A 582 17.38 5.19 13.96
CA GLU A 582 17.21 6.39 14.78
C GLU A 582 16.84 7.63 13.95
N ASN A 583 16.62 7.50 12.64
CA ASN A 583 16.35 8.61 11.70
C ASN A 583 17.43 9.73 11.74
N LYS A 584 18.70 9.35 11.91
CA LYS A 584 19.85 10.26 12.02
C LYS A 584 20.29 10.86 10.69
N ALA A 585 19.92 10.22 9.58
CA ALA A 585 20.24 10.66 8.23
C ALA A 585 18.99 11.12 7.45
N GLY A 586 17.81 11.18 8.09
CA GLY A 586 16.55 11.62 7.46
C GLY A 586 15.97 10.64 6.43
N PHE A 587 16.53 9.44 6.27
CA PHE A 587 16.03 8.48 5.30
C PHE A 587 14.83 7.68 5.82
N LEU A 588 14.75 7.45 7.13
CA LEU A 588 13.64 6.70 7.74
C LEU A 588 12.33 7.49 7.68
N GLU A 589 12.34 8.82 7.84
CA GLU A 589 11.14 9.65 7.65
C GLU A 589 10.65 9.70 6.20
N HIS A 590 11.55 9.74 5.20
CA HIS A 590 11.16 9.67 3.80
C HIS A 590 10.49 8.33 3.46
N ALA A 591 11.12 7.21 3.86
CA ALA A 591 10.55 5.88 3.62
C ALA A 591 9.26 5.64 4.44
N PHE A 592 9.17 6.20 5.64
CA PHE A 592 7.95 6.20 6.46
C PHE A 592 6.82 6.95 5.76
N ALA A 593 7.08 8.21 5.36
CA ALA A 593 6.07 9.08 4.78
C ALA A 593 5.46 8.49 3.51
N SER A 594 6.26 8.01 2.56
CA SER A 594 5.76 7.35 1.34
C SER A 594 4.98 6.07 1.62
N TYR A 595 5.44 5.22 2.56
CA TYR A 595 4.70 4.00 2.92
C TYR A 595 3.38 4.31 3.66
N TRP A 596 3.37 5.35 4.48
CA TRP A 596 2.21 5.77 5.24
C TRP A 596 1.17 6.50 4.36
N SER A 597 1.61 7.42 3.48
CA SER A 597 0.72 8.12 2.55
C SER A 597 0.12 7.16 1.51
N ALA A 598 0.90 6.23 0.95
CA ALA A 598 0.40 5.17 0.06
C ALA A 598 -0.75 4.37 0.70
N ARG A 599 -0.62 4.05 2.00
CA ARG A 599 -1.67 3.35 2.77
C ARG A 599 -2.85 4.25 3.11
N LEU A 600 -2.64 5.53 3.39
CA LEU A 600 -3.72 6.49 3.64
C LEU A 600 -4.57 6.72 2.39
N LEU A 601 -3.94 6.95 1.23
CA LEU A 601 -4.62 7.11 -0.06
C LEU A 601 -5.42 5.86 -0.45
N LEU A 602 -4.86 4.66 -0.23
CA LEU A 602 -5.57 3.40 -0.43
C LEU A 602 -6.77 3.26 0.53
N ALA A 603 -6.58 3.59 1.81
CA ALA A 603 -7.64 3.56 2.81
C ALA A 603 -8.78 4.52 2.47
N MET A 604 -8.47 5.75 2.01
CA MET A 604 -9.45 6.78 1.65
C MET A 604 -10.45 6.31 0.60
N GLN A 605 -10.02 5.41 -0.30
CA GLN A 605 -10.82 4.90 -1.41
C GLN A 605 -11.45 3.52 -1.15
N VAL A 606 -10.77 2.63 -0.41
CA VAL A 606 -11.14 1.20 -0.34
C VAL A 606 -11.53 0.73 1.06
N ASP A 607 -10.96 1.32 2.11
CA ASP A 607 -11.11 0.83 3.50
C ASP A 607 -10.86 1.95 4.52
N GLN A 608 -11.90 2.74 4.80
CA GLN A 608 -11.83 3.82 5.78
C GLN A 608 -11.67 3.31 7.23
N GLU A 609 -11.91 2.02 7.50
CA GLU A 609 -11.69 1.42 8.82
C GLU A 609 -10.19 1.42 9.20
N GLN A 610 -9.27 1.53 8.23
CA GLN A 610 -7.84 1.63 8.52
C GLN A 610 -7.41 3.01 9.08
N PHE A 611 -8.24 4.07 8.98
CA PHE A 611 -7.81 5.43 9.35
C PHE A 611 -7.35 5.54 10.81
N PRO A 612 -8.10 5.12 11.85
CA PRO A 612 -7.68 5.27 13.24
C PRO A 612 -6.35 4.57 13.51
N ARG A 613 -6.15 3.41 12.89
CA ARG A 613 -4.92 2.64 12.96
C ARG A 613 -3.75 3.36 12.28
N LEU A 614 -3.92 3.90 11.07
CA LEU A 614 -2.87 4.67 10.39
C LEU A 614 -2.46 5.90 11.20
N LEU A 615 -3.42 6.58 11.80
CA LEU A 615 -3.21 7.80 12.58
C LEU A 615 -2.54 7.49 13.94
N TYR A 616 -2.80 6.30 14.50
CA TYR A 616 -2.07 5.73 15.63
C TYR A 616 -0.64 5.29 15.27
N GLU A 617 -0.44 4.68 14.10
CA GLU A 617 0.90 4.35 13.57
C GLU A 617 1.74 5.62 13.33
N LEU A 618 1.14 6.72 12.84
CA LEU A 618 1.79 8.04 12.75
C LEU A 618 2.19 8.57 14.13
N LYS A 619 1.25 8.59 15.10
CA LYS A 619 1.54 9.07 16.46
C LYS A 619 2.66 8.25 17.12
N LYS A 620 2.65 6.92 16.97
CA LYS A 620 3.74 6.04 17.48
C LYS A 620 5.07 6.24 16.74
N TRP A 621 5.06 6.66 15.48
CA TRP A 621 6.28 7.07 14.79
C TRP A 621 6.82 8.39 15.39
N GLN A 622 5.97 9.42 15.55
CA GLN A 622 6.34 10.70 16.17
C GLN A 622 6.80 10.58 17.64
N GLU A 623 6.30 9.58 18.38
CA GLU A 623 6.75 9.27 19.76
C GLU A 623 8.14 8.63 19.82
N LYS A 624 8.57 7.95 18.75
CA LYS A 624 9.85 7.24 18.64
C LYS A 624 10.92 8.05 17.89
N HIS A 625 10.49 8.88 16.94
CA HIS A 625 11.34 9.60 15.99
C HIS A 625 10.89 11.06 15.86
N ALA A 626 11.86 11.97 15.72
CA ALA A 626 11.60 13.32 15.26
C ALA A 626 11.75 13.39 13.74
N PHE A 627 10.92 14.21 13.08
CA PHE A 627 11.14 14.62 11.70
C PHE A 627 12.31 15.62 11.64
N SER A 628 13.20 15.45 10.66
CA SER A 628 14.34 16.32 10.36
C SER A 628 14.00 17.35 9.29
N ASP A 629 13.26 16.96 8.24
CA ASP A 629 12.64 17.87 7.29
C ASP A 629 11.26 18.35 7.78
N GLN A 630 11.16 19.66 8.01
CA GLN A 630 9.91 20.32 8.40
C GLN A 630 8.84 20.26 7.30
N ASN A 631 9.24 20.17 6.01
CA ASN A 631 8.30 20.00 4.91
C ASN A 631 7.67 18.60 4.95
N ARG A 632 8.49 17.55 5.15
CA ARG A 632 8.01 16.16 5.34
C ARG A 632 7.06 16.03 6.54
N ALA A 633 7.40 16.67 7.66
CA ALA A 633 6.51 16.73 8.83
C ALA A 633 5.16 17.38 8.49
N ALA A 634 5.19 18.55 7.83
CA ALA A 634 3.99 19.29 7.44
C ALA A 634 3.13 18.51 6.42
N GLU A 635 3.74 17.89 5.41
CA GLU A 635 3.07 17.07 4.39
C GLU A 635 2.28 15.91 5.03
N VAL A 636 2.94 15.12 5.90
CA VAL A 636 2.32 13.98 6.59
C VAL A 636 1.18 14.44 7.52
N LEU A 637 1.35 15.55 8.23
CA LEU A 637 0.32 16.13 9.09
C LEU A 637 -0.86 16.73 8.30
N LEU A 638 -0.61 17.31 7.11
CA LEU A 638 -1.67 17.82 6.23
C LEU A 638 -2.51 16.68 5.65
N TYR A 639 -1.89 15.58 5.25
CA TYR A 639 -2.61 14.36 4.86
C TYR A 639 -3.42 13.77 6.04
N ALA A 640 -2.87 13.76 7.26
CA ALA A 640 -3.60 13.35 8.47
C ALA A 640 -4.81 14.26 8.77
N ALA A 641 -4.67 15.57 8.56
CA ALA A 641 -5.75 16.54 8.70
C ALA A 641 -6.85 16.34 7.64
N GLU A 642 -6.48 16.13 6.37
CA GLU A 642 -7.43 15.90 5.27
C GLU A 642 -8.21 14.60 5.46
N ALA A 643 -7.54 13.50 5.87
CA ALA A 643 -8.21 12.26 6.25
C ALA A 643 -9.16 12.41 7.45
N MET A 644 -8.79 13.24 8.45
CA MET A 644 -9.71 13.59 9.55
C MET A 644 -10.93 14.37 9.08
N LEU A 645 -10.77 15.26 8.09
CA LEU A 645 -11.90 15.96 7.49
C LEU A 645 -12.84 15.01 6.75
N GLU A 646 -12.35 13.99 6.03
CA GLU A 646 -13.23 13.03 5.36
C GLU A 646 -14.02 12.13 6.32
N MET A 647 -13.44 11.75 7.46
CA MET A 647 -14.19 11.16 8.59
C MET A 647 -15.14 12.17 9.29
N ASN A 648 -15.22 13.42 8.83
CA ASN A 648 -15.93 14.54 9.45
C ASN A 648 -15.49 14.87 10.90
N ASN A 649 -14.28 14.44 11.30
CA ASN A 649 -13.69 14.71 12.60
C ASN A 649 -12.94 16.06 12.60
N VAL A 650 -13.71 17.14 12.51
CA VAL A 650 -13.23 18.52 12.38
C VAL A 650 -12.28 18.93 13.51
N GLU A 651 -12.56 18.55 14.76
CA GLU A 651 -11.67 18.93 15.89
C GLU A 651 -10.31 18.25 15.81
N ARG A 652 -10.24 16.98 15.40
CA ARG A 652 -8.96 16.29 15.26
C ARG A 652 -8.19 16.72 14.01
N ALA A 653 -8.87 17.20 12.97
CA ALA A 653 -8.22 17.90 11.85
C ALA A 653 -7.54 19.21 12.32
N LYS A 654 -8.22 20.00 13.17
CA LYS A 654 -7.64 21.23 13.78
C LYS A 654 -6.40 20.93 14.64
N GLU A 655 -6.36 19.79 15.33
CA GLU A 655 -5.18 19.40 16.12
C GLU A 655 -3.95 19.19 15.23
N TYR A 656 -4.07 18.46 14.11
CA TYR A 656 -2.97 18.29 13.16
C TYR A 656 -2.60 19.60 12.46
N LEU A 657 -3.57 20.43 12.05
CA LEU A 657 -3.31 21.76 11.48
C LEU A 657 -2.51 22.65 12.44
N LYS A 658 -2.81 22.60 13.74
CA LYS A 658 -2.07 23.32 14.78
C LYS A 658 -0.65 22.80 14.97
N GLU A 659 -0.38 21.52 14.75
CA GLU A 659 0.99 20.98 14.71
C GLU A 659 1.76 21.52 13.49
N VAL A 660 1.12 21.62 12.31
CA VAL A 660 1.70 22.28 11.12
C VAL A 660 1.96 23.77 11.37
N GLU A 661 1.01 24.50 11.96
CA GLU A 661 1.16 25.92 12.30
C GLU A 661 2.28 26.20 13.30
N ALA A 662 2.65 25.22 14.14
CA ALA A 662 3.77 25.32 15.08
C ALA A 662 5.14 25.14 14.41
N SER A 663 5.19 24.52 13.22
CA SER A 663 6.41 24.32 12.41
C SER A 663 6.07 24.46 10.91
N PRO A 664 5.70 25.66 10.45
CA PRO A 664 5.08 25.85 9.13
C PRO A 664 6.05 25.51 7.98
N PRO A 665 5.55 24.94 6.88
CA PRO A 665 6.39 24.46 5.78
C PRO A 665 7.22 25.58 5.13
N GLY A 666 8.41 25.21 4.66
CA GLY A 666 9.31 26.05 3.88
C GLY A 666 8.85 26.23 2.43
N ASN A 667 8.27 25.18 1.84
CA ASN A 667 7.81 25.13 0.45
C ASN A 667 6.39 25.71 0.27
N ASP A 668 6.20 26.57 -0.74
CA ASP A 668 4.93 27.26 -1.01
C ASP A 668 3.79 26.34 -1.49
N VAL A 669 4.10 25.17 -2.07
CA VAL A 669 3.09 24.13 -2.41
C VAL A 669 2.40 23.63 -1.13
N LEU A 670 3.18 23.33 -0.09
CA LEU A 670 2.65 22.89 1.20
C LEU A 670 1.96 24.02 1.98
N ARG A 671 2.36 25.28 1.79
CA ARG A 671 1.62 26.45 2.32
C ARG A 671 0.26 26.61 1.64
N THR A 672 0.20 26.39 0.32
CA THR A 672 -1.05 26.40 -0.45
C THR A 672 -1.97 25.28 0.04
N LYS A 673 -1.44 24.06 0.20
CA LYS A 673 -2.18 22.92 0.76
C LYS A 673 -2.65 23.15 2.20
N LEU A 674 -1.86 23.84 3.03
CA LEU A 674 -2.28 24.25 4.38
C LEU A 674 -3.49 25.19 4.35
N LEU A 675 -3.48 26.20 3.48
CA LEU A 675 -4.62 27.11 3.30
C LEU A 675 -5.87 26.37 2.80
N GLU A 676 -5.73 25.45 1.83
CA GLU A 676 -6.83 24.61 1.34
C GLU A 676 -7.47 23.79 2.47
N VAL A 677 -6.66 23.08 3.27
CA VAL A 677 -7.18 22.22 4.36
C VAL A 677 -7.76 23.07 5.50
N GLN A 678 -7.20 24.24 5.80
CA GLN A 678 -7.81 25.23 6.72
C GLN A 678 -9.19 25.71 6.22
N VAL A 679 -9.33 26.00 4.92
CA VAL A 679 -10.62 26.40 4.32
C VAL A 679 -11.62 25.26 4.37
N LYS A 680 -11.26 24.03 3.94
CA LYS A 680 -12.11 22.84 4.06
C LYS A 680 -12.57 22.61 5.52
N THR A 681 -11.69 22.82 6.50
CA THR A 681 -11.99 22.71 7.93
C THR A 681 -13.04 23.74 8.38
N ALA A 682 -12.86 25.01 7.99
CA ALA A 682 -13.80 26.08 8.32
C ALA A 682 -15.17 25.93 7.63
N GLU A 683 -15.22 25.29 6.46
CA GLU A 683 -16.47 24.94 5.79
C GLU A 683 -17.18 23.78 6.47
N LYS A 684 -16.48 22.66 6.79
CA LYS A 684 -17.09 21.54 7.54
C LYS A 684 -17.57 21.97 8.93
N GLU A 685 -16.83 22.85 9.64
CA GLU A 685 -17.29 23.49 10.88
C GLU A 685 -18.60 24.28 10.69
N ARG A 686 -18.66 25.12 9.63
CA ARG A 686 -19.85 25.92 9.30
C ARG A 686 -21.07 25.06 8.93
N THR A 687 -20.88 23.86 8.40
CA THR A 687 -21.99 22.92 8.13
C THR A 687 -22.40 22.11 9.36
N ALA A 688 -21.46 21.74 10.24
CA ALA A 688 -21.77 20.99 11.47
C ALA A 688 -22.53 21.82 12.53
N GLY A 689 -22.45 23.15 12.46
CA GLY A 689 -23.17 24.08 13.33
C GLY A 689 -24.56 24.53 12.83
N LYS A 690 -25.21 23.78 11.92
CA LYS A 690 -26.53 24.10 11.34
C LYS A 690 -27.57 23.02 11.62
#